data_AF-A0A3M2B521-F1
#
_entry.id   AF-A0A3M2B521-F1
#
_cell.length_a   1.000
_cell.length_b   1.000
_cell.length_c   1.000
_cell.angle_alpha   90.00
_cell.angle_beta   90.00
_cell.angle_gamma   90.00
#
_symmetry.space_group_name_H-M   'P 1'
#
loop_
_entity.id
_entity.type
_entity.pdbx_description
1 polymer ?
#
loop_
_entity_poly.entity_id
_entity_poly.type
_entity_poly.pdbx_seq_one_letter_code
_entity_poly.pdbx_strand_id
1 'polypeptide(L)'
;MMWRIYGVLSAWVLLCVVFADDAATRLQKAIEQHGGDAYRALARRGVKLEYDITSEYGGKSAAKRTLYLRDTKRVTEIRYGDDESIVGFDGDKGWRKNEYLSTSIAQEEEWALKDTLYAHFIYIPHWLSVGALVGGEPSKLPDGRPAYRITVQLPPPEHQRALPQKPDNKLHCFLNEQNQIVGMEYQQVDYETDKIRRIGVVYHGFRAMTTPNGEVLMPLETRLYSDSAHVATYFLTSMDAQTELDDTRFQRPPHGTSPAVRDNLPVKVPFRFSTNSLYVQVWLNGKGPYWIIYDTGASSTWIDDSIVKEVGLEKVPNSDYWATMVYGAFPSYRVRVKSLKVGEAEVRDITISGGAVWRTPLGSDSIDGKRVIGLLGRETIAAFQTTVNFADRTITFESPDAPLPEGTVIPFEMAGDHVLVTMTVGQKEQPIRMIVDTGASTNLLPPSYKHDPSDGPSLTIDQWYKRLGEFFEGDEYQFFTGDLRVYRINRMRLGVLQFTSVYAYHKFSENARSDSVTALQTRYGLLGVPIMRHYKVTYNYFREQMVWRPNTESERAADNAGYGIWWRKQGKDLVVRWVMPMSDADIAGVKAGDKILLIDGQSPATWTEKQLVNRLSYTKVGRPLKLTVERAGKRLEFNLTASNYEL
;
A
#
# COMPACT_ATOMS: atom_id res chain seq x y z
N MET A 1 -1.19 -47.32 -42.05
CA MET A 1 -1.49 -45.98 -41.50
C MET A 1 -0.73 -45.68 -40.19
N MET A 2 -0.36 -46.67 -39.37
CA MET A 2 0.43 -46.49 -38.13
C MET A 2 1.95 -46.23 -38.30
N TRP A 3 2.53 -46.39 -39.49
CA TRP A 3 3.98 -46.22 -39.70
C TRP A 3 4.40 -44.80 -40.18
N ARG A 4 3.44 -43.91 -40.49
CA ARG A 4 3.73 -42.53 -40.93
C ARG A 4 3.69 -41.48 -39.82
N ILE A 5 3.20 -41.84 -38.63
CA ILE A 5 3.09 -40.92 -37.48
C ILE A 5 4.38 -40.92 -36.63
N TYR A 6 5.14 -42.03 -36.63
CA TYR A 6 6.43 -42.11 -35.93
C TYR A 6 7.57 -41.33 -36.61
N GLY A 7 7.56 -41.21 -37.94
CA GLY A 7 8.60 -40.47 -38.69
C GLY A 7 8.52 -38.94 -38.54
N VAL A 8 7.33 -38.40 -38.29
CA VAL A 8 7.14 -36.96 -38.07
C VAL A 8 7.46 -36.62 -36.61
N LEU A 9 6.97 -37.38 -35.62
CA LEU A 9 7.36 -37.13 -34.21
C LEU A 9 8.86 -37.29 -33.98
N SER A 10 9.52 -38.28 -34.59
CA SER A 10 10.97 -38.47 -34.43
C SER A 10 11.79 -37.35 -35.10
N ALA A 11 11.37 -36.82 -36.25
CA ALA A 11 12.05 -35.70 -36.90
C ALA A 11 11.89 -34.37 -36.13
N TRP A 12 10.72 -34.11 -35.54
CA TRP A 12 10.50 -32.95 -34.68
C TRP A 12 11.27 -33.07 -33.35
N VAL A 13 11.32 -34.27 -32.76
CA VAL A 13 12.14 -34.54 -31.56
C VAL A 13 13.63 -34.41 -31.89
N LEU A 14 14.10 -34.92 -33.04
CA LEU A 14 15.51 -34.75 -33.46
C LEU A 14 15.85 -33.29 -33.73
N LEU A 15 14.98 -32.52 -34.40
CA LEU A 15 15.20 -31.09 -34.64
C LEU A 15 15.27 -30.32 -33.32
N CYS A 16 14.33 -30.58 -32.39
CA CYS A 16 14.33 -29.95 -31.07
C CYS A 16 15.60 -30.29 -30.27
N VAL A 17 16.10 -31.52 -30.36
CA VAL A 17 17.37 -31.93 -29.72
C VAL A 17 18.56 -31.22 -30.36
N VAL A 18 18.65 -31.13 -31.69
CA VAL A 18 19.76 -30.48 -32.40
C VAL A 18 19.80 -28.96 -32.16
N PHE A 19 18.64 -28.27 -32.12
CA PHE A 19 18.58 -26.85 -31.81
C PHE A 19 18.84 -26.55 -30.32
N ALA A 20 18.45 -27.46 -29.41
CA ALA A 20 18.80 -27.37 -28.00
C ALA A 20 20.32 -27.57 -27.78
N ASP A 21 20.96 -28.48 -28.52
CA ASP A 21 22.40 -28.72 -28.44
C ASP A 21 23.24 -27.52 -28.91
N ASP A 22 22.84 -26.82 -29.99
CA ASP A 22 23.51 -25.58 -30.42
C ASP A 22 23.32 -24.45 -29.41
N ALA A 23 22.10 -24.28 -28.88
CA ALA A 23 21.82 -23.25 -27.87
C ALA A 23 22.60 -23.48 -26.57
N ALA A 24 22.66 -24.72 -26.07
CA ALA A 24 23.47 -25.07 -24.89
C ALA A 24 24.95 -24.76 -25.13
N THR A 25 25.46 -25.16 -26.30
CA THR A 25 26.85 -24.94 -26.69
C THR A 25 27.19 -23.45 -26.78
N ARG A 26 26.31 -22.64 -27.38
CA ARG A 26 26.48 -21.18 -27.48
C ARG A 26 26.44 -20.52 -26.11
N LEU A 27 25.53 -20.92 -25.23
CA LEU A 27 25.48 -20.40 -23.85
C LEU A 27 26.75 -20.75 -23.08
N GLN A 28 27.26 -21.98 -23.21
CA GLN A 28 28.52 -22.37 -22.57
C GLN A 28 29.68 -21.52 -23.09
N LYS A 29 29.81 -21.35 -24.42
CA LYS A 29 30.84 -20.49 -25.03
C LYS A 29 30.74 -19.04 -24.53
N ALA A 30 29.52 -18.54 -24.38
CA ALA A 30 29.27 -17.22 -23.81
C ALA A 30 29.77 -17.13 -22.37
N ILE A 31 29.47 -18.12 -21.53
CA ILE A 31 29.95 -18.17 -20.14
C ILE A 31 31.49 -18.21 -20.10
N GLU A 32 32.14 -19.02 -20.95
CA GLU A 32 33.61 -19.06 -21.04
C GLU A 32 34.20 -17.70 -21.44
N GLN A 33 33.59 -17.03 -22.43
CA GLN A 33 34.00 -15.69 -22.86
C GLN A 33 33.89 -14.64 -21.75
N HIS A 34 32.98 -14.85 -20.79
CA HIS A 34 32.78 -13.96 -19.66
C HIS A 34 33.58 -14.33 -18.41
N GLY A 35 34.46 -15.34 -18.47
CA GLY A 35 35.35 -15.73 -17.38
C GLY A 35 35.15 -17.14 -16.85
N GLY A 36 34.28 -17.95 -17.47
CA GLY A 36 34.12 -19.38 -17.17
C GLY A 36 33.82 -19.63 -15.69
N ASP A 37 34.71 -20.37 -15.02
CA ASP A 37 34.58 -20.69 -13.60
C ASP A 37 34.61 -19.45 -12.68
N ALA A 38 35.37 -18.40 -13.05
CA ALA A 38 35.37 -17.14 -12.31
C ALA A 38 33.98 -16.50 -12.30
N TYR A 39 33.29 -16.56 -13.44
CA TYR A 39 31.95 -16.02 -13.59
C TYR A 39 30.91 -16.85 -12.80
N ARG A 40 31.04 -18.19 -12.82
CA ARG A 40 30.20 -19.10 -12.01
C ARG A 40 30.40 -18.96 -10.51
N ALA A 41 31.60 -18.58 -10.08
CA ALA A 41 31.92 -18.42 -8.65
C ALA A 41 31.36 -17.12 -8.06
N LEU A 42 31.08 -16.11 -8.89
CA LEU A 42 30.74 -14.74 -8.47
C LEU A 42 29.50 -14.71 -7.56
N ALA A 43 28.41 -15.36 -7.97
CA ALA A 43 27.18 -15.40 -7.18
C ALA A 43 27.33 -16.24 -5.90
N ARG A 44 28.18 -17.28 -5.88
CA ARG A 44 28.34 -18.15 -4.71
C ARG A 44 29.16 -17.52 -3.59
N ARG A 45 30.26 -16.84 -3.93
CA ARG A 45 31.08 -16.10 -2.96
C ARG A 45 30.44 -14.79 -2.53
N GLY A 46 29.61 -14.25 -3.42
CA GLY A 46 28.95 -12.99 -3.27
C GLY A 46 29.76 -11.83 -3.86
N VAL A 47 29.04 -10.79 -4.25
CA VAL A 47 29.60 -9.61 -4.91
C VAL A 47 28.88 -8.34 -4.46
N LYS A 48 29.63 -7.28 -4.24
CA LYS A 48 29.14 -5.91 -4.10
C LYS A 48 29.30 -5.17 -5.42
N LEU A 49 28.23 -4.56 -5.91
CA LEU A 49 28.18 -3.81 -7.16
C LEU A 49 27.67 -2.40 -6.87
N GLU A 50 28.33 -1.37 -7.38
CA GLU A 50 27.90 0.02 -7.26
C GLU A 50 27.53 0.59 -8.62
N TYR A 51 26.40 1.30 -8.67
CA TYR A 51 25.85 1.88 -9.89
C TYR A 51 25.50 3.35 -9.71
N ASP A 52 25.76 4.15 -10.74
CA ASP A 52 25.06 5.41 -10.99
C ASP A 52 23.84 5.15 -11.88
N ILE A 53 22.69 5.77 -11.58
CA ILE A 53 21.42 5.54 -12.27
C ILE A 53 20.95 6.84 -12.93
N THR A 54 20.55 6.76 -14.20
CA THR A 54 19.95 7.88 -14.93
C THR A 54 18.61 7.45 -15.55
N SER A 55 17.62 8.34 -15.56
CA SER A 55 16.36 8.15 -16.30
C SER A 55 16.51 8.46 -17.79
N GLU A 56 17.49 9.29 -18.14
CA GLU A 56 17.82 9.68 -19.52
C GLU A 56 19.16 9.10 -19.94
N TYR A 57 19.27 8.74 -21.22
CA TYR A 57 20.53 8.26 -21.79
C TYR A 57 21.60 9.37 -21.74
N GLY A 58 22.73 9.10 -21.07
CA GLY A 58 23.81 10.08 -20.89
C GLY A 58 23.45 11.26 -19.97
N GLY A 59 22.34 11.17 -19.24
CA GLY A 59 21.90 12.20 -18.28
C GLY A 59 22.76 12.24 -17.02
N LYS A 60 22.53 13.23 -16.16
CA LYS A 60 23.15 13.28 -14.82
C LYS A 60 22.60 12.15 -13.95
N SER A 61 23.45 11.59 -13.09
CA SER A 61 23.04 10.59 -12.10
C SER A 61 21.92 11.15 -11.22
N ALA A 62 20.78 10.46 -11.24
CA ALA A 62 19.61 10.75 -10.43
C ALA A 62 19.63 9.98 -9.10
N ALA A 63 20.33 8.83 -9.06
CA ALA A 63 20.45 7.99 -7.88
C ALA A 63 21.72 7.15 -7.92
N LYS A 64 22.16 6.71 -6.73
CA LYS A 64 23.17 5.67 -6.59
C LYS A 64 22.53 4.39 -6.09
N ARG A 65 23.02 3.26 -6.56
CA ARG A 65 22.60 1.95 -6.07
C ARG A 65 23.79 1.10 -5.69
N THR A 66 23.77 0.55 -4.49
CA THR A 66 24.67 -0.51 -4.07
C THR A 66 23.90 -1.82 -4.02
N LEU A 67 24.44 -2.86 -4.61
CA LEU A 67 23.81 -4.17 -4.69
C LEU A 67 24.76 -5.22 -4.12
N TYR A 68 24.30 -5.95 -3.13
CA TYR A 68 24.99 -7.10 -2.54
C TYR A 68 24.21 -8.34 -2.97
N LEU A 69 24.89 -9.28 -3.62
CA LEU A 69 24.28 -10.52 -4.11
C LEU A 69 25.11 -11.68 -3.61
N ARG A 70 24.47 -12.74 -3.09
CA ARG A 70 25.10 -14.03 -2.84
C ARG A 70 24.04 -15.12 -2.83
N ASP A 71 24.23 -16.18 -3.62
CA ASP A 71 23.23 -17.21 -3.86
C ASP A 71 21.87 -16.56 -4.21
N THR A 72 20.80 -16.87 -3.49
CA THR A 72 19.49 -16.22 -3.63
C THR A 72 19.31 -15.01 -2.70
N LYS A 73 20.32 -14.64 -1.91
CA LYS A 73 20.27 -13.52 -0.97
C LYS A 73 20.64 -12.22 -1.68
N ARG A 74 19.97 -11.13 -1.29
CA ARG A 74 20.16 -9.82 -1.92
C ARG A 74 19.98 -8.69 -0.92
N VAL A 75 20.82 -7.68 -0.98
CA VAL A 75 20.55 -6.36 -0.38
C VAL A 75 20.71 -5.29 -1.44
N THR A 76 19.71 -4.44 -1.59
CA THR A 76 19.73 -3.26 -2.45
C THR A 76 19.68 -2.02 -1.59
N GLU A 77 20.71 -1.20 -1.67
CA GLU A 77 20.73 0.15 -1.11
C GLU A 77 20.51 1.12 -2.27
N ILE A 78 19.55 2.03 -2.14
CA ILE A 78 19.31 3.09 -3.12
C ILE A 78 19.45 4.43 -2.41
N ARG A 79 20.24 5.33 -2.99
CA ARG A 79 20.44 6.69 -2.49
C ARG A 79 19.98 7.72 -3.50
N TYR A 80 19.11 8.62 -3.06
CA TYR A 80 18.67 9.80 -3.79
C TYR A 80 19.12 11.04 -3.02
N GLY A 81 20.23 11.64 -3.45
CA GLY A 81 20.91 12.65 -2.63
C GLY A 81 21.38 12.04 -1.30
N ASP A 82 20.89 12.60 -0.19
CA ASP A 82 21.20 12.12 1.17
C ASP A 82 20.15 11.12 1.73
N ASP A 83 19.06 10.86 1.00
CA ASP A 83 18.03 9.90 1.39
C ASP A 83 18.47 8.49 0.99
N GLU A 84 18.41 7.53 1.91
CA GLU A 84 18.80 6.13 1.72
C GLU A 84 17.64 5.20 2.08
N SER A 85 17.31 4.31 1.15
CA SER A 85 16.43 3.17 1.42
C SER A 85 17.18 1.87 1.17
N ILE A 86 16.95 0.89 2.04
CA ILE A 86 17.56 -0.43 1.95
C ILE A 86 16.46 -1.48 1.92
N VAL A 87 16.52 -2.35 0.92
CA VAL A 87 15.65 -3.55 0.85
C VAL A 87 16.55 -4.78 0.80
N GLY A 88 16.34 -5.69 1.75
CA GLY A 88 17.08 -6.93 1.84
C GLY A 88 16.18 -8.16 1.76
N PHE A 89 16.78 -9.27 1.37
CA PHE A 89 16.19 -10.58 1.30
C PHE A 89 17.26 -11.60 1.73
N ASP A 90 16.98 -12.35 2.79
CA ASP A 90 17.95 -13.26 3.40
C ASP A 90 17.95 -14.67 2.79
N GLY A 91 17.11 -14.90 1.77
CA GLY A 91 16.87 -16.19 1.15
C GLY A 91 15.50 -16.79 1.48
N ASP A 92 14.87 -16.33 2.57
CA ASP A 92 13.53 -16.74 2.99
C ASP A 92 12.58 -15.53 3.12
N LYS A 93 13.00 -14.50 3.87
CA LYS A 93 12.23 -13.33 4.24
C LYS A 93 12.80 -12.03 3.71
N GLY A 94 11.89 -11.17 3.27
CA GLY A 94 12.21 -9.79 2.89
C GLY A 94 12.12 -8.82 4.06
N TRP A 95 12.99 -7.82 4.04
CA TRP A 95 13.00 -6.72 5.00
C TRP A 95 13.37 -5.40 4.34
N ARG A 96 13.02 -4.31 4.99
CA ARG A 96 13.43 -2.96 4.60
C ARG A 96 14.05 -2.23 5.78
N LYS A 97 14.89 -1.26 5.48
CA LYS A 97 15.36 -0.26 6.44
C LYS A 97 15.24 1.11 5.80
N ASN A 98 14.39 1.93 6.42
CA ASN A 98 14.17 3.33 6.09
C ASN A 98 14.49 4.15 7.34
N GLU A 99 15.52 4.99 7.26
CA GLU A 99 15.98 5.81 8.38
C GLU A 99 16.31 4.95 9.63
N TYR A 100 15.55 5.13 10.71
CA TYR A 100 15.69 4.43 11.99
C TYR A 100 14.82 3.18 12.09
N LEU A 101 13.92 2.91 11.14
CA LEU A 101 13.06 1.73 11.17
C LEU A 101 13.63 0.62 10.31
N SER A 102 13.69 -0.59 10.86
CA SER A 102 13.83 -1.80 10.07
C SER A 102 12.57 -2.64 10.23
N THR A 103 11.90 -2.99 9.14
CA THR A 103 10.61 -3.71 9.15
C THR A 103 10.64 -4.88 8.18
N SER A 104 9.72 -5.84 8.32
CA SER A 104 9.40 -6.78 7.25
C SER A 104 8.82 -6.02 6.06
N ILE A 105 8.84 -6.66 4.89
CA ILE A 105 8.09 -6.20 3.72
C ILE A 105 6.81 -7.01 3.56
N ALA A 106 5.85 -6.46 2.81
CA ALA A 106 4.64 -7.17 2.44
C ALA A 106 4.95 -8.39 1.55
N GLN A 107 4.12 -9.41 1.67
CA GLN A 107 4.25 -10.66 0.90
C GLN A 107 4.36 -10.43 -0.62
N GLU A 108 3.63 -9.45 -1.16
CA GLU A 108 3.61 -9.08 -2.57
C GLU A 108 4.99 -8.58 -3.06
N GLU A 109 5.69 -7.82 -2.21
CA GLU A 109 7.05 -7.36 -2.51
C GLU A 109 8.07 -8.49 -2.40
N GLU A 110 7.89 -9.39 -1.42
CA GLU A 110 8.71 -10.60 -1.29
C GLU A 110 8.56 -11.51 -2.52
N TRP A 111 7.35 -11.67 -3.05
CA TRP A 111 7.10 -12.40 -4.29
C TRP A 111 7.76 -11.74 -5.49
N ALA A 112 7.72 -10.41 -5.60
CA ALA A 112 8.42 -9.68 -6.66
C ALA A 112 9.95 -9.88 -6.61
N LEU A 113 10.53 -9.93 -5.41
CA LEU A 113 11.94 -10.27 -5.22
C LEU A 113 12.23 -11.72 -5.63
N LYS A 114 11.39 -12.67 -5.21
CA LYS A 114 11.52 -14.11 -5.54
C LYS A 114 11.47 -14.36 -7.04
N ASP A 115 10.60 -13.68 -7.77
CA ASP A 115 10.48 -13.79 -9.22
C ASP A 115 11.70 -13.26 -9.99
N THR A 116 12.48 -12.38 -9.35
CA THR A 116 13.63 -11.70 -9.98
C THR A 116 14.99 -12.17 -9.47
N LEU A 117 15.04 -13.26 -8.67
CA LEU A 117 16.28 -13.79 -8.09
C LEU A 117 17.36 -14.10 -9.11
N TYR A 118 16.97 -14.62 -10.29
CA TYR A 118 17.91 -14.99 -11.36
C TYR A 118 17.96 -13.95 -12.49
N ALA A 119 17.28 -12.82 -12.33
CA ALA A 119 17.16 -11.75 -13.32
C ALA A 119 18.26 -10.68 -13.16
N HIS A 120 19.51 -11.13 -13.08
CA HIS A 120 20.69 -10.27 -13.08
C HIS A 120 21.83 -10.93 -13.85
N PHE A 121 22.71 -10.13 -14.46
CA PHE A 121 23.82 -10.61 -15.29
C PHE A 121 24.57 -11.75 -14.60
N ILE A 122 24.95 -11.55 -13.34
CA ILE A 122 25.75 -12.51 -12.55
C ILE A 122 25.12 -13.90 -12.38
N TYR A 123 23.81 -14.05 -12.61
CA TYR A 123 23.11 -15.33 -12.45
C TYR A 123 22.95 -16.11 -13.74
N ILE A 124 23.29 -15.54 -14.91
CA ILE A 124 23.20 -16.24 -16.20
C ILE A 124 23.92 -17.61 -16.19
N PRO A 125 25.12 -17.75 -15.59
CA PRO A 125 25.80 -19.05 -15.52
C PRO A 125 25.04 -20.12 -14.71
N HIS A 126 24.07 -19.73 -13.89
CA HIS A 126 23.29 -20.61 -13.03
C HIS A 126 21.92 -20.97 -13.60
N TRP A 127 21.46 -20.36 -14.70
CA TRP A 127 20.11 -20.58 -15.22
C TRP A 127 19.79 -22.05 -15.53
N LEU A 128 20.76 -22.80 -16.08
CA LEU A 128 20.57 -24.23 -16.37
C LEU A 128 20.57 -25.13 -15.12
N SER A 129 20.95 -24.61 -13.95
CA SER A 129 20.82 -25.34 -12.68
C SER A 129 19.44 -25.19 -12.04
N VAL A 130 18.64 -24.24 -12.51
CA VAL A 130 17.33 -23.89 -11.93
C VAL A 130 16.19 -23.91 -12.97
N GLY A 131 16.50 -24.20 -14.23
CA GLY A 131 15.54 -24.22 -15.32
C GLY A 131 15.96 -25.16 -16.45
N ALA A 132 15.03 -25.42 -17.36
CA ALA A 132 15.24 -26.27 -18.52
C ALA A 132 15.53 -25.43 -19.77
N LEU A 133 16.55 -25.81 -20.54
CA LEU A 133 16.82 -25.19 -21.84
C LEU A 133 15.67 -25.51 -22.81
N VAL A 134 15.11 -24.48 -23.43
CA VAL A 134 14.04 -24.62 -24.43
C VAL A 134 14.63 -24.65 -25.85
N GLY A 135 15.65 -23.83 -26.12
CA GLY A 135 16.29 -23.72 -27.43
C GLY A 135 16.81 -22.30 -27.69
N GLY A 136 17.21 -22.04 -28.94
CA GLY A 136 17.65 -20.71 -29.36
C GLY A 136 17.33 -20.39 -30.82
N GLU A 137 17.23 -19.09 -31.12
CA GLU A 137 16.84 -18.59 -32.44
C GLU A 137 17.37 -17.17 -32.71
N PRO A 138 17.55 -16.77 -33.99
CA PRO A 138 17.78 -15.37 -34.34
C PRO A 138 16.67 -14.46 -33.84
N SER A 139 17.04 -13.31 -33.28
CA SER A 139 16.14 -12.36 -32.65
C SER A 139 16.72 -10.94 -32.67
N LYS A 140 16.10 -10.03 -31.93
CA LYS A 140 16.58 -8.66 -31.72
C LYS A 140 16.52 -8.30 -30.25
N LEU A 141 17.50 -7.52 -29.80
CA LEU A 141 17.46 -6.85 -28.51
C LEU A 141 16.33 -5.79 -28.49
N PRO A 142 15.90 -5.35 -27.30
CA PRO A 142 14.95 -4.24 -27.14
C PRO A 142 15.35 -2.95 -27.86
N ASP A 143 16.66 -2.70 -28.03
CA ASP A 143 17.19 -1.54 -28.76
C ASP A 143 17.28 -1.75 -30.30
N GLY A 144 16.80 -2.89 -30.79
CA GLY A 144 16.73 -3.24 -32.21
C GLY A 144 17.97 -3.95 -32.77
N ARG A 145 19.07 -4.07 -32.01
CA ARG A 145 20.28 -4.77 -32.48
C ARG A 145 20.01 -6.25 -32.73
N PRO A 146 20.53 -6.85 -33.83
CA PRO A 146 20.39 -8.28 -34.07
C PRO A 146 21.14 -9.08 -33.00
N ALA A 147 20.55 -10.19 -32.59
CA ALA A 147 21.12 -11.10 -31.60
C ALA A 147 20.62 -12.53 -31.80
N TYR A 148 21.26 -13.50 -31.17
CA TYR A 148 20.75 -14.86 -31.02
C TYR A 148 20.17 -15.02 -29.62
N ARG A 149 18.88 -15.33 -29.51
CA ARG A 149 18.16 -15.47 -28.24
C ARG A 149 18.13 -16.91 -27.80
N ILE A 150 18.66 -17.19 -26.61
CA ILE A 150 18.58 -18.48 -25.93
C ILE A 150 17.49 -18.39 -24.86
N THR A 151 16.64 -19.41 -24.75
CA THR A 151 15.51 -19.42 -23.82
C THR A 151 15.64 -20.54 -22.79
N VAL A 152 15.54 -20.17 -21.51
CA VAL A 152 15.47 -21.10 -20.37
C VAL A 152 14.11 -20.97 -19.70
N GLN A 153 13.45 -22.09 -19.46
CA GLN A 153 12.17 -22.17 -18.76
C GLN A 153 12.42 -22.43 -17.28
N LEU A 154 11.99 -21.52 -16.42
CA LEU A 154 11.94 -21.75 -14.97
C LEU A 154 10.66 -22.49 -14.59
N PRO A 155 10.70 -23.31 -13.51
CA PRO A 155 9.48 -23.86 -12.93
C PRO A 155 8.60 -22.71 -12.38
N PRO A 156 7.29 -22.74 -12.63
CA PRO A 156 6.39 -21.71 -12.11
C PRO A 156 6.31 -21.83 -10.57
N PRO A 157 6.59 -20.76 -9.81
CA PRO A 157 6.49 -20.79 -8.36
C PRO A 157 5.03 -20.85 -7.89
N GLU A 158 4.83 -21.29 -6.64
CA GLU A 158 3.48 -21.55 -6.11
C GLU A 158 2.62 -20.28 -6.02
N HIS A 159 3.20 -19.15 -5.64
CA HIS A 159 2.47 -17.89 -5.47
C HIS A 159 1.89 -17.35 -6.78
N GLN A 160 2.44 -17.72 -7.94
CA GLN A 160 1.90 -17.35 -9.24
C GLN A 160 0.66 -18.15 -9.65
N ARG A 161 0.31 -19.23 -8.94
CA ARG A 161 -0.85 -20.07 -9.29
C ARG A 161 -2.18 -19.33 -9.22
N ALA A 162 -2.28 -18.37 -8.31
CA ALA A 162 -3.49 -17.57 -8.06
C ALA A 162 -3.62 -16.34 -8.97
N LEU A 163 -2.58 -16.02 -9.77
CA LEU A 163 -2.62 -14.87 -10.67
C LEU A 163 -3.67 -15.07 -11.79
N PRO A 164 -4.42 -14.02 -12.16
CA PRO A 164 -5.38 -14.07 -13.25
C PRO A 164 -4.69 -14.30 -14.60
N GLN A 165 -3.52 -13.69 -14.78
CA GLN A 165 -2.62 -13.94 -15.90
C GLN A 165 -1.31 -14.49 -15.36
N LYS A 166 -0.82 -15.61 -15.91
CA LYS A 166 0.43 -16.23 -15.49
C LYS A 166 1.59 -15.74 -16.37
N PRO A 167 2.75 -15.39 -15.79
CA PRO A 167 3.93 -15.13 -16.59
C PRO A 167 4.41 -16.41 -17.26
N ASP A 168 5.12 -16.26 -18.36
CA ASP A 168 5.70 -17.40 -19.09
C ASP A 168 6.84 -18.09 -18.31
N ASN A 169 7.38 -17.44 -17.27
CA ASN A 169 8.50 -17.90 -16.47
C ASN A 169 9.74 -18.24 -17.32
N LYS A 170 9.97 -17.46 -18.39
CA LYS A 170 11.13 -17.61 -19.26
C LYS A 170 12.18 -16.57 -18.95
N LEU A 171 13.42 -17.02 -18.99
CA LEU A 171 14.60 -16.16 -19.06
C LEU A 171 15.19 -16.26 -20.46
N HIS A 172 15.35 -15.12 -21.10
CA HIS A 172 15.96 -15.00 -22.42
C HIS A 172 17.35 -14.40 -22.28
N CYS A 173 18.38 -15.04 -22.83
CA CYS A 173 19.74 -14.51 -22.93
C CYS A 173 20.01 -14.17 -24.39
N PHE A 174 20.50 -12.95 -24.66
CA PHE A 174 20.83 -12.50 -26.01
C PHE A 174 22.34 -12.51 -26.20
N LEU A 175 22.77 -13.17 -27.28
CA LEU A 175 24.17 -13.26 -27.68
C LEU A 175 24.40 -12.48 -28.99
N ASN A 176 25.55 -11.83 -29.13
CA ASN A 176 25.98 -11.30 -30.42
C ASN A 176 26.62 -12.41 -31.29
N GLU A 177 27.10 -12.05 -32.49
CA GLU A 177 27.73 -12.99 -33.42
C GLU A 177 28.98 -13.68 -32.86
N GLN A 178 29.65 -13.05 -31.89
CA GLN A 178 30.83 -13.57 -31.20
C GLN A 178 30.47 -14.44 -29.98
N ASN A 179 29.18 -14.70 -29.74
CA ASN A 179 28.65 -15.35 -28.53
C ASN A 179 28.88 -14.57 -27.22
N GLN A 180 29.10 -13.26 -27.28
CA GLN A 180 29.13 -12.41 -26.08
C GLN A 180 27.70 -12.16 -25.59
N ILE A 181 27.49 -12.16 -24.28
CA ILE A 181 26.21 -11.83 -23.66
C ILE A 181 25.97 -10.32 -23.80
N VAL A 182 24.95 -9.93 -24.56
CA VAL A 182 24.63 -8.53 -24.87
C VAL A 182 23.26 -8.08 -24.34
N GLY A 183 22.49 -8.99 -23.76
CA GLY A 183 21.26 -8.62 -23.06
C GLY A 183 20.54 -9.81 -22.44
N MET A 184 19.45 -9.51 -21.73
CA MET A 184 18.48 -10.50 -21.28
C MET A 184 17.06 -9.95 -21.34
N GLU A 185 16.06 -10.83 -21.29
CA GLU A 185 14.64 -10.46 -21.20
C GLU A 185 13.89 -11.47 -20.33
N TYR A 186 12.91 -10.98 -19.58
CA TYR A 186 12.02 -11.80 -18.76
C TYR A 186 10.68 -11.09 -18.55
N GLN A 187 9.67 -11.82 -18.08
CA GLN A 187 8.42 -11.24 -17.63
C GLN A 187 8.47 -10.97 -16.13
N GLN A 188 8.09 -9.76 -15.72
CA GLN A 188 7.96 -9.37 -14.32
C GLN A 188 6.49 -9.19 -13.98
N VAL A 189 6.07 -9.79 -12.87
CA VAL A 189 4.74 -9.57 -12.30
C VAL A 189 4.81 -8.37 -11.37
N ASP A 190 3.91 -7.41 -11.60
CA ASP A 190 3.57 -6.38 -10.63
C ASP A 190 2.47 -6.93 -9.72
N TYR A 191 2.88 -7.37 -8.53
CA TYR A 191 1.96 -7.95 -7.55
C TYR A 191 1.01 -6.93 -6.94
N GLU A 192 1.17 -5.63 -7.17
CA GLU A 192 0.18 -4.63 -6.78
C GLU A 192 -0.93 -4.49 -7.83
N THR A 193 -0.64 -4.71 -9.12
CA THR A 193 -1.60 -4.50 -10.21
C THR A 193 -2.04 -5.74 -10.97
N ASP A 194 -1.50 -6.93 -10.67
CA ASP A 194 -1.63 -8.16 -11.49
C ASP A 194 -1.04 -8.05 -12.89
N LYS A 195 -0.45 -6.91 -13.26
CA LYS A 195 0.07 -6.70 -14.60
C LYS A 195 1.39 -7.42 -14.78
N ILE A 196 1.53 -8.02 -15.95
CA ILE A 196 2.78 -8.60 -16.39
C ILE A 196 3.43 -7.61 -17.35
N ARG A 197 4.67 -7.23 -17.05
CA ARG A 197 5.49 -6.38 -17.92
C ARG A 197 6.63 -7.17 -18.49
N ARG A 198 6.99 -6.88 -19.74
CA ARG A 198 8.20 -7.41 -20.35
C ARG A 198 9.38 -6.52 -19.97
N ILE A 199 10.35 -7.10 -19.28
CA ILE A 199 11.58 -6.41 -18.90
C ILE A 199 12.69 -6.83 -19.84
N GLY A 200 13.19 -5.86 -20.60
CA GLY A 200 14.35 -6.03 -21.48
C GLY A 200 15.57 -5.36 -20.87
N VAL A 201 16.71 -6.04 -20.88
CA VAL A 201 17.98 -5.55 -20.35
C VAL A 201 19.02 -5.62 -21.47
N VAL A 202 19.69 -4.52 -21.71
CA VAL A 202 20.67 -4.39 -22.79
C VAL A 202 22.01 -3.95 -22.22
N TYR A 203 23.07 -4.67 -22.58
CA TYR A 203 24.42 -4.43 -22.09
C TYR A 203 25.29 -3.70 -23.11
N HIS A 204 26.08 -2.75 -22.63
CA HIS A 204 27.04 -1.94 -23.40
C HIS A 204 28.32 -1.73 -22.61
N GLY A 205 29.45 -1.69 -23.32
CA GLY A 205 30.77 -1.48 -22.73
C GLY A 205 31.15 -2.62 -21.79
N PHE A 206 32.28 -3.28 -22.02
CA PHE A 206 32.69 -4.38 -21.15
C PHE A 206 34.08 -4.14 -20.61
N ARG A 207 34.30 -4.56 -19.37
CA ARG A 207 35.59 -4.47 -18.70
C ARG A 207 35.88 -5.76 -17.95
N ALA A 208 37.08 -6.27 -18.11
CA ALA A 208 37.59 -7.36 -17.28
C ALA A 208 37.77 -6.84 -15.85
N MET A 209 37.17 -7.54 -14.90
CA MET A 209 37.25 -7.23 -13.48
C MET A 209 37.80 -8.43 -12.71
N THR A 210 38.80 -8.17 -11.87
CA THR A 210 39.52 -9.22 -11.15
C THR A 210 38.68 -9.77 -10.01
N THR A 211 38.57 -11.10 -9.94
CA THR A 211 38.00 -11.87 -8.83
C THR A 211 39.05 -12.82 -8.28
N PRO A 212 38.84 -13.42 -7.10
CA PRO A 212 39.72 -14.46 -6.58
C PRO A 212 39.83 -15.71 -7.47
N ASN A 213 38.87 -15.93 -8.37
CA ASN A 213 38.78 -17.11 -9.22
C ASN A 213 39.22 -16.84 -10.67
N GLY A 214 39.71 -15.63 -10.98
CA GLY A 214 40.09 -15.19 -12.32
C GLY A 214 39.43 -13.85 -12.69
N GLU A 215 39.46 -13.49 -13.96
CA GLU A 215 38.80 -12.28 -14.45
C GLU A 215 37.40 -12.58 -14.98
N VAL A 216 36.47 -11.65 -14.71
CA VAL A 216 35.10 -11.70 -15.23
C VAL A 216 34.86 -10.48 -16.12
N LEU A 217 34.36 -10.70 -17.33
CA LEU A 217 34.03 -9.63 -18.27
C LEU A 217 32.65 -9.07 -17.93
N MET A 218 32.61 -7.92 -17.25
CA MET A 218 31.38 -7.30 -16.73
C MET A 218 30.88 -6.17 -17.64
N PRO A 219 29.55 -6.00 -17.81
CA PRO A 219 28.99 -4.85 -18.51
C PRO A 219 29.12 -3.57 -17.66
N LEU A 220 29.54 -2.47 -18.29
CA LEU A 220 29.70 -1.16 -17.67
C LEU A 220 28.43 -0.32 -17.75
N GLU A 221 27.62 -0.51 -18.77
CA GLU A 221 26.37 0.18 -18.97
C GLU A 221 25.25 -0.84 -19.22
N THR A 222 24.18 -0.74 -18.44
CA THR A 222 22.99 -1.58 -18.53
C THR A 222 21.77 -0.71 -18.76
N ARG A 223 21.11 -0.85 -19.91
CA ARG A 223 19.85 -0.15 -20.23
C ARG A 223 18.67 -1.05 -19.94
N LEU A 224 17.73 -0.55 -19.15
CA LEU A 224 16.50 -1.24 -18.77
C LEU A 224 15.33 -0.71 -19.60
N TYR A 225 14.54 -1.64 -20.12
CA TYR A 225 13.34 -1.38 -20.90
C TYR A 225 12.15 -2.09 -20.24
N SER A 226 11.02 -1.40 -20.12
CA SER A 226 9.73 -1.97 -19.74
C SER A 226 8.78 -1.84 -20.92
N ASP A 227 8.26 -2.95 -21.42
CA ASP A 227 7.35 -3.00 -22.58
C ASP A 227 7.88 -2.19 -23.78
N SER A 228 9.19 -2.31 -24.03
CA SER A 228 9.96 -1.59 -25.06
C SER A 228 10.24 -0.11 -24.80
N ALA A 229 9.67 0.49 -23.75
CA ALA A 229 10.03 1.85 -23.33
C ALA A 229 11.31 1.81 -22.48
N HIS A 230 12.29 2.65 -22.80
CA HIS A 230 13.47 2.84 -21.95
C HIS A 230 13.05 3.48 -20.63
N VAL A 231 13.46 2.88 -19.50
CA VAL A 231 13.04 3.34 -18.16
C VAL A 231 14.22 3.78 -17.29
N ALA A 232 15.41 3.21 -17.49
CA ALA A 232 16.59 3.55 -16.72
C ALA A 232 17.88 3.09 -17.41
N THR A 233 18.98 3.75 -17.10
CA THR A 233 20.35 3.30 -17.42
C THR A 233 21.14 3.19 -16.12
N TYR A 234 21.83 2.07 -15.94
CA TYR A 234 22.72 1.79 -14.82
C TYR A 234 24.16 1.76 -15.33
N PHE A 235 25.02 2.58 -14.73
CA PHE A 235 26.45 2.62 -15.01
C PHE A 235 27.19 1.96 -13.85
N LEU A 236 27.84 0.82 -14.09
CA LEU A 236 28.64 0.12 -13.09
C LEU A 236 29.90 0.95 -12.79
N THR A 237 29.98 1.48 -11.58
CA THR A 237 31.09 2.32 -11.13
C THR A 237 32.14 1.52 -10.38
N SER A 238 31.73 0.49 -9.63
CA SER A 238 32.64 -0.40 -8.90
C SER A 238 32.09 -1.81 -8.74
N MET A 239 33.00 -2.78 -8.61
CA MET A 239 32.70 -4.16 -8.23
C MET A 239 33.73 -4.61 -7.18
N ASP A 240 33.25 -5.14 -6.07
CA ASP A 240 34.05 -5.89 -5.10
C ASP A 240 33.57 -7.34 -5.07
N ALA A 241 34.41 -8.22 -5.61
CA ALA A 241 34.29 -9.68 -5.54
C ALA A 241 35.47 -10.33 -4.79
N GLN A 242 36.39 -9.51 -4.25
CA GLN A 242 37.55 -9.97 -3.49
C GLN A 242 37.15 -10.25 -2.04
N THR A 243 36.25 -9.43 -1.51
CA THR A 243 35.65 -9.61 -0.19
C THR A 243 34.49 -10.60 -0.28
N GLU A 244 34.61 -11.72 0.44
CA GLU A 244 33.49 -12.65 0.60
C GLU A 244 32.39 -11.99 1.45
N LEU A 245 31.14 -12.03 0.98
CA LEU A 245 30.02 -11.44 1.70
C LEU A 245 29.52 -12.41 2.77
N ASP A 246 29.51 -12.00 4.03
CA ASP A 246 29.01 -12.80 5.15
C ASP A 246 27.45 -12.90 5.19
N ASP A 247 26.90 -13.88 5.91
CA ASP A 247 25.45 -14.04 6.13
C ASP A 247 24.80 -12.86 6.85
N THR A 248 25.52 -12.23 7.79
CA THR A 248 25.02 -11.06 8.53
C THR A 248 24.69 -9.88 7.61
N ARG A 249 25.30 -9.80 6.42
CA ARG A 249 25.02 -8.74 5.44
C ARG A 249 23.58 -8.75 4.96
N PHE A 250 22.95 -9.92 4.92
CA PHE A 250 21.60 -10.13 4.37
C PHE A 250 20.53 -10.23 5.45
N GLN A 251 20.93 -10.34 6.72
CA GLN A 251 20.01 -10.37 7.84
C GLN A 251 19.36 -9.01 8.05
N ARG A 252 18.10 -9.03 8.50
CA ARG A 252 17.39 -7.82 8.89
C ARG A 252 18.18 -7.12 10.01
N PRO A 253 18.64 -5.88 9.83
CA PRO A 253 19.33 -5.15 10.87
C PRO A 253 18.37 -4.81 12.01
N PRO A 254 18.86 -4.55 13.24
CA PRO A 254 18.03 -3.98 14.28
C PRO A 254 17.52 -2.60 13.87
N HIS A 255 16.46 -2.14 14.54
CA HIS A 255 16.04 -0.75 14.45
C HIS A 255 17.20 0.19 14.83
N GLY A 256 17.24 1.35 14.17
CA GLY A 256 18.06 2.47 14.61
C GLY A 256 17.52 3.09 15.90
N THR A 257 18.22 4.12 16.39
CA THR A 257 17.74 4.90 17.53
C THR A 257 16.53 5.72 17.10
N SER A 258 15.42 5.61 17.86
CA SER A 258 14.24 6.46 17.61
C SER A 258 14.60 7.94 17.72
N PRO A 259 14.11 8.81 16.82
CA PRO A 259 14.32 10.26 16.92
C PRO A 259 13.47 10.92 18.02
N ALA A 260 12.63 10.16 18.72
CA ALA A 260 11.79 10.66 19.80
C ALA A 260 12.61 11.12 21.02
N VAL A 261 12.32 12.33 21.51
CA VAL A 261 12.83 12.84 22.78
C VAL A 261 12.07 12.18 23.92
N ARG A 262 12.78 11.36 24.71
CA ARG A 262 12.16 10.50 25.73
C ARG A 262 11.75 11.23 27.02
N ASP A 263 12.44 12.31 27.38
CA ASP A 263 12.32 12.96 28.69
C ASP A 263 10.91 13.46 29.02
N ASN A 264 10.08 13.73 27.99
CA ASN A 264 8.73 14.25 28.16
C ASN A 264 7.64 13.17 28.06
N LEU A 265 7.99 11.91 27.78
CA LEU A 265 7.01 10.84 27.54
C LEU A 265 6.54 10.18 28.85
N PRO A 266 5.26 9.78 28.96
CA PRO A 266 4.22 9.85 27.94
C PRO A 266 3.57 11.24 27.83
N VAL A 267 3.19 11.65 26.61
CA VAL A 267 2.49 12.91 26.35
C VAL A 267 1.10 12.62 25.78
N LYS A 268 0.07 13.24 26.37
CA LYS A 268 -1.31 13.18 25.88
C LYS A 268 -1.67 14.51 25.20
N VAL A 269 -2.00 14.46 23.91
CA VAL A 269 -2.31 15.63 23.08
C VAL A 269 -3.77 15.59 22.63
N PRO A 270 -4.56 16.66 22.76
CA PRO A 270 -5.90 16.73 22.20
C PRO A 270 -5.86 16.91 20.68
N PHE A 271 -6.84 16.35 19.97
CA PHE A 271 -7.05 16.61 18.55
C PHE A 271 -8.44 17.20 18.27
N ARG A 272 -8.54 17.97 17.19
CA ARG A 272 -9.83 18.37 16.62
C ARG A 272 -10.30 17.28 15.67
N PHE A 273 -11.55 16.87 15.82
CA PHE A 273 -12.17 15.86 14.98
C PHE A 273 -13.26 16.52 14.14
N SER A 274 -13.05 16.58 12.84
CA SER A 274 -13.99 17.13 11.86
C SER A 274 -13.89 16.28 10.60
N THR A 275 -15.02 16.03 9.93
CA THR A 275 -15.05 15.33 8.62
C THR A 275 -14.21 14.02 8.59
N ASN A 276 -14.28 13.25 9.68
CA ASN A 276 -13.50 12.03 9.93
C ASN A 276 -11.96 12.20 9.85
N SER A 277 -11.44 13.43 9.94
CA SER A 277 -10.01 13.74 10.00
C SER A 277 -9.59 14.15 11.41
N LEU A 278 -8.36 13.78 11.78
CA LEU A 278 -7.76 14.09 13.08
C LEU A 278 -6.77 15.24 12.91
N TYR A 279 -7.12 16.43 13.37
CA TYR A 279 -6.25 17.60 13.28
C TYR A 279 -5.52 17.85 14.59
N VAL A 280 -4.20 17.94 14.51
CA VAL A 280 -3.31 18.26 15.64
C VAL A 280 -2.51 19.52 15.36
N GLN A 281 -2.02 20.16 16.42
CA GLN A 281 -1.13 21.30 16.31
C GLN A 281 0.32 20.86 16.34
N VAL A 282 1.11 21.38 15.41
CA VAL A 282 2.56 21.13 15.32
C VAL A 282 3.39 22.40 15.40
N TRP A 283 4.61 22.25 15.93
CA TRP A 283 5.66 23.25 15.86
C TRP A 283 6.84 22.70 15.08
N LEU A 284 7.34 23.47 14.12
CA LEU A 284 8.50 23.14 13.28
C LEU A 284 9.63 24.11 13.59
N ASN A 285 10.76 23.60 14.08
CA ASN A 285 11.90 24.41 14.54
C ASN A 285 11.48 25.58 15.46
N GLY A 286 10.51 25.35 16.34
CA GLY A 286 9.98 26.34 17.29
C GLY A 286 8.91 27.30 16.72
N LYS A 287 8.61 27.26 15.42
CA LYS A 287 7.55 28.06 14.80
C LYS A 287 6.24 27.28 14.72
N GLY A 288 5.12 27.95 14.99
CA GLY A 288 3.79 27.34 15.08
C GLY A 288 2.91 28.03 16.15
N PRO A 289 1.77 27.43 16.55
CA PRO A 289 1.24 26.14 16.09
C PRO A 289 0.65 26.22 14.67
N TYR A 290 0.88 25.18 13.88
CA TYR A 290 0.19 24.92 12.62
C TYR A 290 -0.78 23.75 12.75
N TRP A 291 -1.93 23.81 12.09
CA TRP A 291 -2.84 22.67 12.00
C TRP A 291 -2.39 21.71 10.91
N ILE A 292 -2.27 20.43 11.25
CA ILE A 292 -1.89 19.35 10.34
C ILE A 292 -2.78 18.13 10.59
N ILE A 293 -3.02 17.32 9.56
CA ILE A 293 -3.78 16.08 9.69
C ILE A 293 -2.85 14.97 10.21
N TYR A 294 -3.23 14.27 11.25
CA TYR A 294 -2.55 13.08 11.74
C TYR A 294 -2.92 11.87 10.86
N ASP A 295 -1.95 11.35 10.12
CA ASP A 295 -2.20 10.42 9.02
C ASP A 295 -1.24 9.22 9.03
N THR A 296 -1.71 8.06 9.53
CA THR A 296 -0.96 6.79 9.47
C THR A 296 -0.84 6.22 8.05
N GLY A 297 -1.68 6.70 7.12
CA GLY A 297 -1.63 6.40 5.70
C GLY A 297 -0.61 7.23 4.93
N ALA A 298 -0.04 8.30 5.51
CA ALA A 298 0.98 9.10 4.86
C ALA A 298 2.38 8.46 4.99
N SER A 299 2.97 8.07 3.86
CA SER A 299 4.33 7.49 3.77
C SER A 299 5.42 8.45 4.26
N SER A 300 5.15 9.75 4.20
CA SER A 300 5.97 10.80 4.82
C SER A 300 5.12 11.98 5.26
N THR A 301 5.56 12.72 6.29
CA THR A 301 5.00 14.06 6.57
C THR A 301 5.18 14.94 5.34
N TRP A 302 4.10 15.57 4.91
CA TRP A 302 4.09 16.43 3.73
C TRP A 302 3.51 17.78 4.08
N ILE A 303 4.32 18.84 3.95
CA ILE A 303 3.92 20.21 4.29
C ILE A 303 3.99 21.15 3.08
N ASP A 304 3.15 22.18 3.12
CA ASP A 304 3.07 23.17 2.06
C ASP A 304 4.39 23.95 1.88
N ASP A 305 4.76 24.23 0.64
CA ASP A 305 5.94 25.04 0.28
C ASP A 305 5.97 26.41 0.96
N SER A 306 4.81 27.01 1.23
CA SER A 306 4.75 28.28 1.96
C SER A 306 5.27 28.13 3.40
N ILE A 307 4.98 27.00 4.06
CA ILE A 307 5.44 26.72 5.43
C ILE A 307 6.92 26.36 5.45
N VAL A 308 7.41 25.61 4.45
CA VAL A 308 8.85 25.37 4.28
C VAL A 308 9.63 26.69 4.27
N LYS A 309 9.15 27.67 3.47
CA LYS A 309 9.77 29.01 3.36
C LYS A 309 9.59 29.85 4.62
N GLU A 310 8.39 29.88 5.20
CA GLU A 310 8.09 30.63 6.42
C GLU A 310 8.96 30.15 7.60
N VAL A 311 9.09 28.84 7.76
CA VAL A 311 9.89 28.24 8.82
C VAL A 311 11.39 28.41 8.54
N GLY A 312 11.79 28.39 7.27
CA GLY A 312 13.18 28.44 6.84
C GLY A 312 13.84 27.06 6.89
N LEU A 313 13.10 26.02 6.47
CA LEU A 313 13.61 24.65 6.41
C LEU A 313 14.57 24.49 5.24
N GLU A 314 15.64 23.71 5.45
CA GLU A 314 16.67 23.47 4.44
C GLU A 314 16.22 22.36 3.49
N LYS A 315 16.13 22.67 2.20
CA LYS A 315 15.90 21.66 1.15
C LYS A 315 17.13 20.77 1.00
N VAL A 316 16.92 19.45 1.00
CA VAL A 316 17.96 18.48 0.68
C VAL A 316 18.29 18.59 -0.82
N PRO A 317 19.56 18.75 -1.22
CA PRO A 317 19.95 18.82 -2.62
C PRO A 317 19.55 17.57 -3.42
N ASN A 318 19.11 17.75 -4.67
CA ASN A 318 18.76 16.66 -5.61
C ASN A 318 17.72 15.67 -5.05
N SER A 319 16.78 16.16 -4.24
CA SER A 319 15.75 15.35 -3.59
C SER A 319 14.36 15.51 -4.21
N ASP A 320 14.26 16.12 -5.39
CA ASP A 320 13.00 16.32 -6.08
C ASP A 320 12.42 14.99 -6.59
N TYR A 321 11.15 14.75 -6.33
CA TYR A 321 10.42 13.54 -6.72
C TYR A 321 8.93 13.83 -6.93
N TRP A 322 8.17 12.83 -7.37
CA TRP A 322 6.72 12.90 -7.48
C TRP A 322 6.08 12.11 -6.35
N ALA A 323 5.40 12.80 -5.42
CA ALA A 323 4.61 12.16 -4.37
C ALA A 323 3.26 11.73 -4.94
N THR A 324 2.93 10.46 -4.78
CA THR A 324 1.67 9.88 -5.27
C THR A 324 0.66 9.82 -4.11
N MET A 325 -0.55 10.35 -4.35
CA MET A 325 -1.62 10.44 -3.36
C MET A 325 -2.95 9.99 -3.98
N VAL A 326 -4.00 9.93 -3.15
CA VAL A 326 -5.36 9.66 -3.66
C VAL A 326 -5.82 10.76 -4.63
N TYR A 327 -5.25 11.97 -4.58
CA TYR A 327 -5.64 13.07 -5.48
C TYR A 327 -4.77 13.20 -6.75
N GLY A 328 -3.79 12.32 -6.95
CA GLY A 328 -2.87 12.38 -8.09
C GLY A 328 -1.39 12.41 -7.68
N ALA A 329 -0.51 12.73 -8.64
CA ALA A 329 0.92 12.85 -8.41
C ALA A 329 1.34 14.33 -8.36
N PHE A 330 2.11 14.72 -7.34
CA PHE A 330 2.49 16.10 -7.09
C PHE A 330 4.02 16.25 -6.93
N PRO A 331 4.63 17.28 -7.56
CA PRO A 331 6.05 17.57 -7.34
C PRO A 331 6.32 17.82 -5.86
N SER A 332 7.33 17.16 -5.34
CA SER A 332 7.73 17.22 -3.95
C SER A 332 9.25 17.16 -3.83
N TYR A 333 9.77 17.54 -2.68
CA TYR A 333 11.20 17.45 -2.36
C TYR A 333 11.39 17.20 -0.88
N ARG A 334 12.60 16.81 -0.47
CA ARG A 334 12.92 16.57 0.94
C ARG A 334 13.44 17.84 1.62
N VAL A 335 13.09 18.01 2.89
CA VAL A 335 13.57 19.11 3.75
C VAL A 335 13.99 18.59 5.12
N ARG A 336 15.02 19.21 5.70
CA ARG A 336 15.54 18.86 7.03
C ARG A 336 14.81 19.64 8.13
N VAL A 337 14.38 18.94 9.18
CA VAL A 337 13.70 19.51 10.34
C VAL A 337 14.48 19.14 11.60
N LYS A 338 14.94 20.16 12.34
CA LYS A 338 15.71 19.97 13.58
C LYS A 338 14.83 19.51 14.72
N SER A 339 13.61 20.04 14.79
CA SER A 339 12.64 19.70 15.83
C SER A 339 11.23 19.80 15.26
N LEU A 340 10.45 18.73 15.41
CA LEU A 340 9.01 18.70 15.16
C LEU A 340 8.32 18.30 16.46
N LYS A 341 7.41 19.15 16.95
CA LYS A 341 6.63 18.89 18.16
C LYS A 341 5.15 18.74 17.88
N VAL A 342 4.51 17.80 18.56
CA VAL A 342 3.05 17.65 18.69
C VAL A 342 2.74 17.73 20.19
N GLY A 343 2.27 18.89 20.67
CA GLY A 343 2.30 19.19 22.10
C GLY A 343 3.74 19.13 22.64
N GLU A 344 3.97 18.39 23.73
CA GLU A 344 5.32 18.16 24.28
C GLU A 344 6.03 16.92 23.71
N ALA A 345 5.36 16.12 22.87
CA ALA A 345 6.01 15.02 22.16
C ALA A 345 6.88 15.63 21.05
N GLU A 346 8.17 15.27 21.03
CA GLU A 346 9.16 15.86 20.14
C GLU A 346 9.94 14.77 19.41
N VAL A 347 10.15 14.96 18.11
CA VAL A 347 11.16 14.25 17.31
C VAL A 347 12.21 15.24 16.82
N ARG A 348 13.46 14.80 16.74
CA ARG A 348 14.59 15.62 16.30
C ARG A 348 15.31 15.04 15.09
N ASP A 349 15.89 15.94 14.31
CA ASP A 349 16.79 15.63 13.19
C ASP A 349 16.17 14.66 12.17
N ILE A 350 14.94 14.95 11.77
CA ILE A 350 14.18 14.17 10.77
C ILE A 350 14.21 14.85 9.39
N THR A 351 13.94 14.06 8.36
CA THR A 351 13.71 14.55 7.00
C THR A 351 12.24 14.34 6.65
N ILE A 352 11.57 15.40 6.22
CA ILE A 352 10.17 15.35 5.78
C ILE A 352 10.05 15.82 4.33
N SER A 353 8.84 15.79 3.78
CA SER A 353 8.57 16.26 2.42
C SER A 353 7.94 17.66 2.41
N GLY A 354 8.41 18.51 1.50
CA GLY A 354 7.79 19.76 1.10
C GLY A 354 7.14 19.64 -0.28
N GLY A 355 6.03 20.33 -0.51
CA GLY A 355 5.42 20.43 -1.83
C GLY A 355 4.20 21.34 -1.88
N ALA A 356 3.54 21.37 -3.04
CA ALA A 356 2.42 22.27 -3.31
C ALA A 356 1.08 21.74 -2.75
N VAL A 357 0.96 21.55 -1.43
CA VAL A 357 -0.26 21.08 -0.74
C VAL A 357 -1.48 21.93 -1.11
N TRP A 358 -1.31 23.24 -1.29
CA TRP A 358 -2.35 24.18 -1.74
C TRP A 358 -3.03 23.81 -3.07
N ARG A 359 -2.43 22.93 -3.89
CA ARG A 359 -3.00 22.43 -5.15
C ARG A 359 -3.87 21.19 -4.98
N THR A 360 -3.99 20.68 -3.76
CA THR A 360 -4.80 19.52 -3.42
C THR A 360 -6.08 19.96 -2.71
N PRO A 361 -7.11 19.11 -2.60
CA PRO A 361 -8.30 19.39 -1.79
C PRO A 361 -7.96 19.70 -0.32
N LEU A 362 -6.90 19.06 0.21
CA LEU A 362 -6.38 19.35 1.56
C LEU A 362 -5.89 20.79 1.71
N GLY A 363 -5.47 21.42 0.61
CA GLY A 363 -4.93 22.78 0.58
C GLY A 363 -5.94 23.86 0.97
N SER A 364 -7.24 23.58 0.78
CA SER A 364 -8.36 24.45 1.16
C SER A 364 -8.91 24.18 2.56
N ASP A 365 -8.47 23.11 3.24
CA ASP A 365 -8.96 22.79 4.57
C ASP A 365 -8.57 23.87 5.59
N SER A 366 -9.50 24.16 6.49
CA SER A 366 -9.26 25.07 7.61
C SER A 366 -9.92 24.59 8.90
N ILE A 367 -9.22 24.82 10.01
CA ILE A 367 -9.71 24.55 11.37
C ILE A 367 -9.58 25.84 12.17
N ASP A 368 -10.67 26.27 12.80
CA ASP A 368 -10.75 27.51 13.58
C ASP A 368 -10.28 28.74 12.76
N GLY A 369 -10.63 28.78 11.47
CA GLY A 369 -10.28 29.86 10.54
C GLY A 369 -8.80 29.88 10.10
N LYS A 370 -8.01 28.87 10.47
CA LYS A 370 -6.60 28.72 10.09
C LYS A 370 -6.43 27.57 9.10
N ARG A 371 -5.58 27.79 8.09
CA ARG A 371 -5.27 26.80 7.05
C ARG A 371 -4.61 25.56 7.64
N VAL A 372 -4.97 24.40 7.11
CA VAL A 372 -4.28 23.12 7.35
C VAL A 372 -3.07 23.03 6.44
N ILE A 373 -1.90 22.71 7.01
CA ILE A 373 -0.61 22.83 6.31
C ILE A 373 -0.19 21.56 5.55
N GLY A 374 -0.89 20.44 5.75
CA GLY A 374 -0.60 19.17 5.11
C GLY A 374 -0.87 17.95 6.00
N LEU A 375 -0.04 16.92 5.86
CA LEU A 375 -0.18 15.60 6.50
C LEU A 375 1.02 15.32 7.41
N LEU A 376 0.78 14.78 8.61
CA LEU A 376 1.78 14.27 9.53
C LEU A 376 1.90 12.76 9.34
N GLY A 377 3.05 12.29 8.87
CA GLY A 377 3.22 10.92 8.38
C GLY A 377 4.22 10.06 9.17
N ARG A 378 4.61 8.96 8.53
CA ARG A 378 5.33 7.83 9.14
C ARG A 378 6.56 8.23 9.97
N GLU A 379 7.50 9.01 9.43
CA GLU A 379 8.78 9.28 10.11
C GLU A 379 8.63 9.98 11.46
N THR A 380 7.52 10.68 11.68
CA THR A 380 7.18 11.26 12.98
C THR A 380 6.35 10.30 13.83
N ILE A 381 5.28 9.74 13.25
CA ILE A 381 4.33 8.88 13.99
C ILE A 381 5.02 7.62 14.51
N ALA A 382 5.84 6.98 13.68
CA ALA A 382 6.49 5.71 13.98
C ALA A 382 7.63 5.83 14.99
N ALA A 383 8.04 7.05 15.37
CA ALA A 383 9.06 7.26 16.40
C ALA A 383 8.56 6.87 17.81
N PHE A 384 7.25 6.76 17.98
CA PHE A 384 6.57 6.51 19.25
C PHE A 384 5.73 5.22 19.21
N GLN A 385 5.35 4.74 20.39
CA GLN A 385 4.11 3.98 20.54
C GLN A 385 2.96 4.99 20.64
N THR A 386 2.03 4.99 19.69
CA THR A 386 0.96 6.00 19.62
C THR A 386 -0.40 5.39 19.87
N THR A 387 -1.14 5.90 20.85
CA THR A 387 -2.54 5.50 21.10
C THR A 387 -3.50 6.60 20.67
N VAL A 388 -4.31 6.35 19.64
CA VAL A 388 -5.41 7.23 19.24
C VAL A 388 -6.67 6.81 20.00
N ASN A 389 -7.21 7.73 20.79
CA ASN A 389 -8.44 7.55 21.55
C ASN A 389 -9.49 8.54 21.04
N PHE A 390 -10.42 8.03 20.22
CA PHE A 390 -11.46 8.84 19.58
C PHE A 390 -12.53 9.33 20.54
N ALA A 391 -12.87 8.55 21.56
CA ALA A 391 -13.85 8.92 22.57
C ALA A 391 -13.40 10.16 23.36
N ASP A 392 -12.13 10.17 23.77
CA ASP A 392 -11.55 11.30 24.50
C ASP A 392 -10.96 12.39 23.59
N ARG A 393 -10.97 12.16 22.27
CA ARG A 393 -10.32 13.00 21.25
C ARG A 393 -8.86 13.34 21.59
N THR A 394 -8.10 12.31 21.96
CA THR A 394 -6.69 12.46 22.34
C THR A 394 -5.79 11.44 21.64
N ILE A 395 -4.55 11.84 21.40
CA ILE A 395 -3.45 10.97 20.98
C ILE A 395 -2.45 10.92 22.12
N THR A 396 -2.06 9.71 22.55
CA THR A 396 -1.01 9.51 23.55
C THR A 396 0.24 9.03 22.86
N PHE A 397 1.35 9.74 23.05
CA PHE A 397 2.68 9.37 22.57
C PHE A 397 3.47 8.78 23.74
N GLU A 398 3.96 7.57 23.57
CA GLU A 398 4.79 6.85 24.53
C GLU A 398 6.11 6.43 23.87
N SER A 399 7.09 6.03 24.68
CA SER A 399 8.33 5.48 24.13
C SER A 399 8.03 4.21 23.34
N PRO A 400 8.72 3.93 22.22
CA PRO A 400 8.45 2.73 21.41
C PRO A 400 8.71 1.41 22.16
N ASP A 401 9.45 1.45 23.28
CA ASP A 401 9.70 0.31 24.17
C ASP A 401 8.73 0.24 25.37
N ALA A 402 7.75 1.15 25.49
CA ALA A 402 6.72 1.10 26.52
C ALA A 402 5.97 -0.25 26.48
N PRO A 403 5.41 -0.73 27.61
CA PRO A 403 4.51 -1.87 27.61
C PRO A 403 3.34 -1.63 26.63
N LEU A 404 2.94 -2.67 25.89
CA LEU A 404 1.72 -2.57 25.09
C LEU A 404 0.52 -2.46 26.03
N PRO A 405 -0.48 -1.63 25.70
CA PRO A 405 -1.69 -1.57 26.48
C PRO A 405 -2.49 -2.87 26.36
N GLU A 406 -3.45 -3.09 27.26
CA GLU A 406 -4.39 -4.20 27.14
C GLU A 406 -5.29 -4.05 25.91
N GLY A 407 -5.52 -5.16 25.21
CA GLY A 407 -6.42 -5.22 24.05
C GLY A 407 -6.08 -6.38 23.12
N THR A 408 -6.70 -6.38 21.95
CA THR A 408 -6.40 -7.35 20.90
C THR A 408 -5.14 -6.92 20.15
N VAL A 409 -4.08 -7.73 20.23
CA VAL A 409 -2.84 -7.50 19.47
C VAL A 409 -3.01 -8.01 18.04
N ILE A 410 -2.76 -7.14 17.07
CA ILE A 410 -2.82 -7.42 15.64
C ILE A 410 -1.43 -7.15 15.03
N PRO A 411 -0.70 -8.16 14.54
CA PRO A 411 0.54 -7.94 13.81
C PRO A 411 0.23 -7.33 12.43
N PHE A 412 1.18 -6.60 11.88
CA PHE A 412 1.07 -6.03 10.53
C PHE A 412 2.35 -6.20 9.72
N GLU A 413 2.22 -6.09 8.40
CA GLU A 413 3.34 -5.98 7.45
C GLU A 413 3.50 -4.52 7.01
N MET A 414 4.63 -4.18 6.40
CA MET A 414 4.81 -2.90 5.73
C MET A 414 4.77 -3.09 4.21
N ALA A 415 3.79 -2.48 3.54
CA ALA A 415 3.82 -2.29 2.09
C ALA A 415 4.27 -0.87 1.80
N GLY A 416 5.43 -0.70 1.19
CA GLY A 416 6.07 0.61 1.21
C GLY A 416 6.27 1.09 2.66
N ASP A 417 5.82 2.32 2.91
CA ASP A 417 5.84 2.96 4.23
C ASP A 417 4.48 2.88 4.94
N HIS A 418 3.56 2.04 4.46
CA HIS A 418 2.20 1.89 4.96
C HIS A 418 2.01 0.64 5.81
N VAL A 419 1.25 0.76 6.90
CA VAL A 419 0.80 -0.37 7.73
C VAL A 419 -0.23 -1.17 6.96
N LEU A 420 0.07 -2.43 6.66
CA LEU A 420 -0.79 -3.31 5.86
C LEU A 420 -1.29 -4.50 6.69
N VAL A 421 -2.60 -4.70 6.71
CA VAL A 421 -3.25 -5.83 7.39
C VAL A 421 -4.10 -6.66 6.44
N THR A 422 -4.35 -7.91 6.84
CA THR A 422 -5.31 -8.79 6.18
C THR A 422 -6.60 -8.81 6.97
N MET A 423 -7.70 -8.46 6.32
CA MET A 423 -9.06 -8.57 6.84
C MET A 423 -9.85 -9.64 6.06
N THR A 424 -10.97 -10.09 6.60
CA THR A 424 -11.93 -10.93 5.86
C THR A 424 -13.30 -10.26 5.76
N VAL A 425 -13.98 -10.47 4.63
CA VAL A 425 -15.32 -9.93 4.36
C VAL A 425 -16.34 -11.07 4.25
N GLY A 426 -17.51 -10.84 4.82
CA GLY A 426 -18.69 -11.65 4.53
C GLY A 426 -18.75 -13.00 5.25
N GLN A 427 -19.68 -13.84 4.80
CA GLN A 427 -19.84 -15.20 5.31
C GLN A 427 -18.77 -16.16 4.77
N LYS A 428 -18.31 -15.92 3.55
CA LYS A 428 -17.27 -16.71 2.88
C LYS A 428 -15.86 -16.36 3.35
N GLU A 429 -15.73 -15.40 4.26
CA GLU A 429 -14.44 -14.90 4.79
C GLU A 429 -13.44 -14.57 3.68
N GLN A 430 -13.90 -13.86 2.64
CA GLN A 430 -13.02 -13.46 1.53
C GLN A 430 -11.87 -12.60 2.07
N PRO A 431 -10.60 -12.99 1.87
CA PRO A 431 -9.47 -12.20 2.33
C PRO A 431 -9.32 -10.93 1.49
N ILE A 432 -9.05 -9.81 2.16
CA ILE A 432 -8.75 -8.52 1.57
C ILE A 432 -7.54 -7.89 2.28
N ARG A 433 -6.69 -7.20 1.53
CA ARG A 433 -5.53 -6.47 2.05
C ARG A 433 -5.90 -4.99 2.24
N MET A 434 -5.63 -4.42 3.40
CA MET A 434 -6.06 -3.06 3.76
C MET A 434 -4.93 -2.27 4.40
N ILE A 435 -4.62 -1.09 3.86
CA ILE A 435 -3.75 -0.09 4.50
C ILE A 435 -4.53 0.54 5.66
N VAL A 436 -3.90 0.63 6.84
CA VAL A 436 -4.51 1.27 8.01
C VAL A 436 -4.25 2.77 7.98
N ASP A 437 -5.31 3.54 7.81
CA ASP A 437 -5.21 4.94 7.36
C ASP A 437 -6.10 5.87 8.19
N THR A 438 -5.50 6.65 9.10
CA THR A 438 -6.24 7.67 9.87
C THR A 438 -6.56 8.94 9.06
N GLY A 439 -5.97 9.11 7.88
CA GLY A 439 -6.35 10.12 6.89
C GLY A 439 -7.55 9.69 6.03
N ALA A 440 -7.90 8.40 6.00
CA ALA A 440 -9.05 7.91 5.27
C ALA A 440 -10.38 8.17 6.02
N SER A 441 -11.14 9.15 5.52
CA SER A 441 -12.48 9.51 6.02
C SER A 441 -13.56 8.47 5.70
N THR A 442 -13.26 7.52 4.81
CA THR A 442 -14.12 6.41 4.37
C THR A 442 -13.33 5.11 4.27
N ASN A 443 -14.00 3.96 4.35
CA ASN A 443 -13.35 2.68 4.02
C ASN A 443 -13.39 2.46 2.50
N LEU A 444 -12.27 2.06 1.91
CA LEU A 444 -12.17 1.70 0.50
C LEU A 444 -11.84 0.20 0.38
N LEU A 445 -12.72 -0.59 -0.22
CA LEU A 445 -12.47 -2.00 -0.50
C LEU A 445 -11.46 -2.12 -1.66
N PRO A 446 -10.54 -3.10 -1.61
CA PRO A 446 -9.57 -3.29 -2.68
C PRO A 446 -10.26 -3.80 -3.96
N PRO A 447 -9.66 -3.57 -5.14
CA PRO A 447 -10.17 -4.09 -6.42
C PRO A 447 -10.35 -5.62 -6.44
N SER A 448 -9.64 -6.35 -5.58
CA SER A 448 -9.72 -7.81 -5.43
C SER A 448 -10.98 -8.28 -4.72
N TYR A 449 -11.73 -7.39 -4.05
CA TYR A 449 -13.00 -7.74 -3.42
C TYR A 449 -14.04 -8.14 -4.47
N LYS A 450 -14.68 -9.29 -4.26
CA LYS A 450 -15.68 -9.83 -5.18
C LYS A 450 -17.00 -9.86 -4.43
N HIS A 451 -17.86 -8.89 -4.73
CA HIS A 451 -19.13 -8.75 -4.03
C HIS A 451 -19.97 -10.03 -4.08
N ASP A 452 -20.35 -10.50 -2.89
CA ASP A 452 -21.38 -11.51 -2.70
C ASP A 452 -22.65 -10.82 -2.14
N PRO A 453 -23.85 -11.04 -2.73
CA PRO A 453 -25.08 -10.45 -2.21
C PRO A 453 -25.39 -10.75 -0.74
N SER A 454 -24.83 -11.84 -0.18
CA SER A 454 -24.94 -12.16 1.25
C SER A 454 -24.07 -11.27 2.14
N ASP A 455 -23.08 -10.57 1.58
CA ASP A 455 -22.22 -9.65 2.30
C ASP A 455 -22.96 -8.38 2.72
N GLY A 456 -24.02 -7.99 2.02
CA GLY A 456 -24.83 -6.83 2.39
C GLY A 456 -25.49 -6.13 1.19
N PRO A 457 -26.35 -5.13 1.45
CA PRO A 457 -26.90 -4.31 0.38
C PRO A 457 -25.80 -3.45 -0.27
N SER A 458 -26.04 -3.09 -1.52
CA SER A 458 -25.19 -2.17 -2.27
C SER A 458 -26.02 -1.19 -3.10
N LEU A 459 -25.43 -0.05 -3.40
CA LEU A 459 -25.99 0.98 -4.28
C LEU A 459 -24.92 1.44 -5.27
N THR A 460 -25.35 1.90 -6.45
CA THR A 460 -24.48 2.73 -7.28
C THR A 460 -24.26 4.09 -6.60
N ILE A 461 -23.16 4.77 -6.92
CA ILE A 461 -22.91 6.10 -6.35
C ILE A 461 -24.03 7.11 -6.70
N ASP A 462 -24.59 7.03 -7.91
CA ASP A 462 -25.73 7.88 -8.31
C ASP A 462 -26.98 7.60 -7.47
N GLN A 463 -27.27 6.32 -7.19
CA GLN A 463 -28.36 5.94 -6.31
C GLN A 463 -28.07 6.42 -4.88
N TRP A 464 -26.83 6.30 -4.42
CA TRP A 464 -26.40 6.78 -3.11
C TRP A 464 -26.69 8.28 -2.96
N TYR A 465 -26.19 9.14 -3.85
CA TYR A 465 -26.43 10.58 -3.78
C TYR A 465 -27.90 10.96 -3.87
N LYS A 466 -28.64 10.37 -4.81
CA LYS A 466 -30.09 10.63 -4.94
C LYS A 466 -30.84 10.33 -3.64
N ARG A 467 -30.36 9.36 -2.87
CA ARG A 467 -31.00 8.96 -1.62
C ARG A 467 -30.49 9.74 -0.40
N LEU A 468 -29.28 10.27 -0.44
CA LEU A 468 -28.80 11.24 0.55
C LEU A 468 -29.61 12.57 0.48
N GLY A 469 -30.00 12.99 -0.74
CA GLY A 469 -30.82 14.19 -0.95
C GLY A 469 -30.11 15.50 -0.56
N GLU A 470 -30.87 16.58 -0.34
CA GLU A 470 -30.37 17.94 -0.02
C GLU A 470 -29.63 18.04 1.33
N PHE A 471 -29.60 16.98 2.15
CA PHE A 471 -28.88 17.00 3.44
C PHE A 471 -27.35 16.93 3.30
N PHE A 472 -26.87 16.57 2.10
CA PHE A 472 -25.46 16.36 1.81
C PHE A 472 -25.10 17.09 0.50
N GLU A 473 -25.38 18.39 0.43
CA GLU A 473 -24.74 19.29 -0.54
C GLU A 473 -23.34 19.62 -0.03
N GLY A 474 -22.33 18.89 -0.50
CA GLY A 474 -20.94 19.16 -0.16
C GLY A 474 -19.99 18.64 -1.22
N ASP A 475 -18.94 19.42 -1.51
CA ASP A 475 -17.84 19.07 -2.42
C ASP A 475 -17.00 17.86 -1.94
N GLU A 476 -17.28 17.33 -0.73
CA GLU A 476 -16.58 16.22 -0.07
C GLU A 476 -16.56 14.92 -0.86
N TYR A 477 -17.41 14.79 -1.88
CA TYR A 477 -17.51 13.59 -2.70
C TYR A 477 -17.25 13.81 -4.21
N GLN A 478 -16.68 14.95 -4.61
CA GLN A 478 -16.38 15.24 -6.02
C GLN A 478 -15.47 14.18 -6.70
N PHE A 479 -14.71 13.40 -5.94
CA PHE A 479 -13.83 12.34 -6.44
C PHE A 479 -14.53 11.00 -6.72
N PHE A 480 -15.79 10.84 -6.34
CA PHE A 480 -16.52 9.59 -6.52
C PHE A 480 -17.30 9.58 -7.84
N THR A 481 -16.73 8.90 -8.85
CA THR A 481 -17.28 8.75 -10.21
C THR A 481 -18.28 7.60 -10.37
N GLY A 482 -19.10 7.64 -11.44
CA GLY A 482 -20.30 6.81 -11.64
C GLY A 482 -20.14 5.27 -11.62
N ASP A 483 -18.92 4.75 -11.72
CA ASP A 483 -18.61 3.31 -11.63
C ASP A 483 -18.41 2.81 -10.19
N LEU A 484 -18.34 3.72 -9.21
CA LEU A 484 -18.26 3.36 -7.79
C LEU A 484 -19.55 2.71 -7.27
N ARG A 485 -19.35 1.84 -6.29
CA ARG A 485 -20.38 1.23 -5.47
C ARG A 485 -20.18 1.59 -4.02
N VAL A 486 -21.29 1.76 -3.33
CA VAL A 486 -21.35 1.89 -1.88
C VAL A 486 -21.97 0.61 -1.34
N TYR A 487 -21.32 0.01 -0.36
CA TYR A 487 -21.79 -1.19 0.33
C TYR A 487 -22.08 -0.86 1.79
N ARG A 488 -23.07 -1.54 2.36
CA ARG A 488 -23.13 -1.75 3.80
C ARG A 488 -22.79 -3.21 4.09
N ILE A 489 -21.51 -3.47 4.33
CA ILE A 489 -21.00 -4.80 4.63
C ILE A 489 -21.51 -5.27 6.00
N ASN A 490 -22.19 -6.41 6.02
CA ASN A 490 -22.76 -7.03 7.21
C ASN A 490 -21.68 -7.43 8.20
N ARG A 491 -20.53 -7.92 7.72
CA ARG A 491 -19.44 -8.40 8.56
C ARG A 491 -18.07 -8.22 7.91
N MET A 492 -17.14 -7.62 8.64
CA MET A 492 -15.71 -7.63 8.37
C MET A 492 -14.96 -8.14 9.61
N ARG A 493 -13.81 -8.80 9.44
CA ARG A 493 -12.98 -9.25 10.57
C ARG A 493 -11.53 -8.84 10.40
N LEU A 494 -10.89 -8.50 11.52
CA LEU A 494 -9.45 -8.31 11.64
C LEU A 494 -8.96 -9.20 12.78
N GLY A 495 -8.41 -10.37 12.44
CA GLY A 495 -8.15 -11.44 13.40
C GLY A 495 -9.43 -11.85 14.16
N VAL A 496 -9.43 -11.65 15.48
CA VAL A 496 -10.58 -11.93 16.35
C VAL A 496 -11.58 -10.79 16.43
N LEU A 497 -11.23 -9.58 15.97
CA LEU A 497 -12.12 -8.44 15.94
C LEU A 497 -13.19 -8.64 14.88
N GLN A 498 -14.42 -8.22 15.19
CA GLN A 498 -15.55 -8.27 14.27
C GLN A 498 -16.20 -6.90 14.17
N PHE A 499 -16.38 -6.44 12.94
CA PHE A 499 -17.05 -5.19 12.59
C PHE A 499 -18.33 -5.54 11.83
N THR A 500 -19.43 -4.86 12.14
CA THR A 500 -20.75 -5.12 11.55
C THR A 500 -21.37 -3.84 11.05
N SER A 501 -22.15 -3.92 9.96
CA SER A 501 -22.79 -2.76 9.32
C SER A 501 -21.79 -1.69 8.83
N VAL A 502 -20.64 -2.13 8.33
CA VAL A 502 -19.57 -1.25 7.85
C VAL A 502 -19.95 -0.63 6.51
N TYR A 503 -19.89 0.70 6.39
CA TYR A 503 -19.98 1.34 5.08
C TYR A 503 -18.61 1.33 4.42
N ALA A 504 -18.58 0.89 3.17
CA ALA A 504 -17.36 0.85 2.38
C ALA A 504 -17.64 1.14 0.91
N TYR A 505 -16.69 1.79 0.27
CA TYR A 505 -16.73 2.15 -1.14
C TYR A 505 -15.86 1.18 -1.93
N HIS A 506 -16.23 0.89 -3.17
CA HIS A 506 -15.44 0.04 -4.06
C HIS A 506 -15.57 0.54 -5.49
N LYS A 507 -14.45 0.60 -6.20
CA LYS A 507 -14.41 0.90 -7.63
C LYS A 507 -14.03 -0.37 -8.40
N PHE A 508 -14.83 -0.73 -9.40
CA PHE A 508 -14.51 -1.89 -10.24
C PHE A 508 -13.35 -1.56 -11.19
N SER A 509 -12.35 -2.44 -11.25
CA SER A 509 -11.09 -2.20 -11.98
C SER A 509 -11.21 -2.22 -13.51
N GLU A 510 -12.25 -2.84 -14.09
CA GLU A 510 -12.24 -3.18 -15.51
C GLU A 510 -12.36 -1.99 -16.49
N ASN A 511 -12.81 -0.80 -16.05
CA ASN A 511 -12.97 0.38 -16.92
C ASN A 511 -12.67 1.73 -16.24
N ALA A 512 -12.04 1.73 -15.06
CA ALA A 512 -11.85 2.95 -14.28
C ALA A 512 -10.83 3.91 -14.93
N ARG A 513 -11.30 5.03 -15.48
CA ARG A 513 -10.49 6.26 -15.59
C ARG A 513 -10.60 6.98 -14.24
N SER A 514 -9.72 6.66 -13.30
CA SER A 514 -9.60 7.41 -12.06
C SER A 514 -8.50 8.47 -12.21
N ASP A 515 -8.79 9.66 -11.76
CA ASP A 515 -7.88 10.78 -11.52
C ASP A 515 -6.95 10.53 -10.31
N SER A 516 -7.29 9.57 -9.45
CA SER A 516 -6.41 9.03 -8.41
C SER A 516 -5.43 7.99 -8.95
N VAL A 517 -4.13 8.30 -8.91
CA VAL A 517 -3.06 7.36 -9.27
C VAL A 517 -2.94 6.24 -8.23
N THR A 518 -3.19 6.51 -6.95
CA THR A 518 -3.11 5.51 -5.86
C THR A 518 -4.27 4.50 -5.90
N ALA A 519 -5.50 4.95 -6.19
CA ALA A 519 -6.65 4.05 -6.31
C ALA A 519 -6.65 3.23 -7.62
N LEU A 520 -5.91 3.67 -8.65
CA LEU A 520 -5.77 2.91 -9.91
C LEU A 520 -4.73 1.80 -9.85
N GLN A 521 -3.71 1.93 -9.01
CA GLN A 521 -2.51 1.09 -9.10
C GLN A 521 -2.27 0.20 -7.89
N THR A 522 -3.00 0.39 -6.79
CA THR A 522 -2.79 -0.43 -5.60
C THR A 522 -3.84 -1.54 -5.49
N ARG A 523 -3.38 -2.70 -5.04
CA ARG A 523 -4.23 -3.84 -4.69
C ARG A 523 -4.87 -3.74 -3.31
N TYR A 524 -4.51 -2.70 -2.58
CA TYR A 524 -4.82 -2.54 -1.17
C TYR A 524 -6.04 -1.62 -1.03
N GLY A 525 -6.94 -1.97 -0.11
CA GLY A 525 -7.99 -1.07 0.32
C GLY A 525 -7.51 -0.13 1.43
N LEU A 526 -8.37 0.76 1.88
CA LEU A 526 -8.12 1.67 3.00
C LEU A 526 -9.05 1.33 4.16
N LEU A 527 -8.46 0.98 5.30
CA LEU A 527 -9.16 0.82 6.58
C LEU A 527 -9.15 2.18 7.29
N GLY A 528 -10.29 2.86 7.23
CA GLY A 528 -10.41 4.26 7.62
C GLY A 528 -10.95 4.47 9.04
N VAL A 529 -11.07 5.76 9.36
CA VAL A 529 -11.64 6.28 10.61
C VAL A 529 -13.05 5.75 10.94
N PRO A 530 -13.97 5.51 9.98
CA PRO A 530 -15.28 4.95 10.26
C PRO A 530 -15.27 3.73 11.19
N ILE A 531 -14.33 2.80 10.97
CA ILE A 531 -14.16 1.62 11.84
C ILE A 531 -13.33 1.97 13.07
N MET A 532 -12.20 2.66 12.89
CA MET A 532 -11.24 2.92 13.96
C MET A 532 -11.81 3.74 15.11
N ARG A 533 -12.76 4.65 14.84
CA ARG A 533 -13.31 5.56 15.86
C ARG A 533 -14.04 4.87 17.02
N HIS A 534 -14.43 3.61 16.82
CA HIS A 534 -15.08 2.78 17.84
C HIS A 534 -14.07 2.11 18.80
N TYR A 535 -12.79 2.35 18.61
CA TYR A 535 -11.69 1.74 19.34
C TYR A 535 -10.70 2.79 19.83
N LYS A 536 -9.90 2.39 20.81
CA LYS A 536 -8.58 2.95 21.05
C LYS A 536 -7.59 2.09 20.29
N VAL A 537 -6.89 2.70 19.35
CA VAL A 537 -5.96 2.00 18.47
C VAL A 537 -4.55 2.45 18.82
N THR A 538 -3.72 1.49 19.21
CA THR A 538 -2.30 1.70 19.50
C THR A 538 -1.48 1.21 18.33
N TYR A 539 -0.51 2.00 17.86
CA TYR A 539 0.44 1.63 16.81
C TYR A 539 1.84 1.54 17.40
N ASN A 540 2.56 0.45 17.12
CA ASN A 540 3.96 0.31 17.47
C ASN A 540 4.74 -0.28 16.28
N TYR A 541 5.44 0.59 15.55
CA TYR A 541 6.22 0.22 14.36
C TYR A 541 7.51 -0.53 14.68
N PHE A 542 8.05 -0.36 15.89
CA PHE A 542 9.22 -1.12 16.35
C PHE A 542 8.88 -2.58 16.68
N ARG A 543 7.60 -2.86 16.97
CA ARG A 543 7.09 -4.21 17.25
C ARG A 543 6.25 -4.78 16.12
N GLU A 544 6.00 -4.00 15.06
CA GLU A 544 5.13 -4.36 13.93
C GLU A 544 3.75 -4.85 14.38
N GLN A 545 3.21 -4.16 15.39
CA GLN A 545 1.99 -4.54 16.08
C GLN A 545 1.08 -3.34 16.33
N MET A 546 -0.21 -3.59 16.22
CA MET A 546 -1.25 -2.70 16.73
C MET A 546 -1.96 -3.36 17.92
N VAL A 547 -2.50 -2.53 18.81
CA VAL A 547 -3.43 -2.98 19.86
C VAL A 547 -4.76 -2.28 19.68
N TRP A 548 -5.82 -3.07 19.55
CA TRP A 548 -7.18 -2.60 19.41
C TRP A 548 -7.95 -2.88 20.68
N ARG A 549 -8.38 -1.81 21.35
CA ARG A 549 -9.24 -1.89 22.52
C ARG A 549 -10.60 -1.25 22.21
N PRO A 550 -11.71 -2.00 22.23
CA PRO A 550 -13.03 -1.41 22.04
C PRO A 550 -13.28 -0.29 23.05
N ASN A 551 -13.92 0.80 22.62
CA ASN A 551 -14.40 1.83 23.55
C ASN A 551 -15.34 1.19 24.57
N THR A 552 -15.28 1.59 25.84
CA THR A 552 -16.21 1.17 26.89
C THR A 552 -17.63 1.62 26.58
N GLU A 553 -18.64 1.07 27.26
CA GLU A 553 -20.03 1.49 27.05
C GLU A 553 -20.26 2.99 27.31
N SER A 554 -19.60 3.55 28.32
CA SER A 554 -19.62 4.99 28.61
C SER A 554 -18.95 5.83 27.51
N GLU A 555 -17.83 5.35 26.96
CA GLU A 555 -17.13 6.02 25.86
C GLU A 555 -17.94 5.95 24.55
N ARG A 556 -18.70 4.87 24.35
CA ARG A 556 -19.63 4.69 23.24
C ARG A 556 -20.96 5.44 23.41
N ALA A 557 -21.21 6.12 24.52
CA ALA A 557 -22.43 6.92 24.66
C ALA A 557 -22.51 8.07 23.63
N ALA A 558 -21.38 8.41 23.00
CA ALA A 558 -21.25 9.32 21.87
C ALA A 558 -21.28 8.61 20.48
N ASP A 559 -21.27 7.27 20.45
CA ASP A 559 -21.44 6.51 19.21
C ASP A 559 -22.94 6.43 18.92
N ASN A 560 -23.36 7.12 17.87
CA ASN A 560 -24.77 7.34 17.51
C ASN A 560 -25.43 6.09 16.90
N ALA A 561 -25.43 4.97 17.64
CA ALA A 561 -26.12 3.77 17.18
C ALA A 561 -27.63 4.05 17.11
N GLY A 562 -28.26 3.64 16.03
CA GLY A 562 -29.64 3.97 15.76
C GLY A 562 -30.28 2.98 14.81
N TYR A 563 -31.48 3.31 14.33
CA TYR A 563 -32.22 2.50 13.37
C TYR A 563 -32.12 3.04 11.94
N GLY A 564 -31.42 4.16 11.74
CA GLY A 564 -31.35 4.86 10.46
C GLY A 564 -32.54 5.77 10.21
N ILE A 565 -33.20 6.23 11.28
CA ILE A 565 -34.40 7.08 11.21
C ILE A 565 -34.06 8.47 11.76
N TRP A 566 -34.21 9.48 10.92
CA TRP A 566 -34.26 10.88 11.33
C TRP A 566 -35.71 11.29 11.39
N TRP A 567 -36.13 11.82 12.52
CA TRP A 567 -37.51 12.20 12.78
C TRP A 567 -37.60 13.70 13.09
N ARG A 568 -38.81 14.23 12.99
CA ARG A 568 -39.13 15.59 13.44
C ARG A 568 -40.51 15.61 14.09
N LYS A 569 -40.74 16.57 14.99
CA LYS A 569 -42.09 16.89 15.45
C LYS A 569 -42.77 17.81 14.44
N GLN A 570 -44.01 17.53 14.11
CA GLN A 570 -44.88 18.37 13.29
C GLN A 570 -46.19 18.58 14.05
N GLY A 571 -46.26 19.67 14.83
CA GLY A 571 -47.33 19.86 15.81
C GLY A 571 -47.27 18.77 16.90
N LYS A 572 -48.34 17.99 17.04
CA LYS A 572 -48.42 16.85 17.97
C LYS A 572 -47.88 15.55 17.39
N ASP A 573 -47.60 15.53 16.08
CA ASP A 573 -47.22 14.32 15.37
C ASP A 573 -45.71 14.15 15.35
N LEU A 574 -45.27 12.90 15.41
CA LEU A 574 -43.89 12.49 15.22
C LEU A 574 -43.76 11.88 13.82
N VAL A 575 -42.95 12.47 12.96
CA VAL A 575 -42.88 12.07 11.53
C VAL A 575 -41.44 11.72 11.16
N VAL A 576 -41.28 10.64 10.40
CA VAL A 576 -40.00 10.27 9.78
C VAL A 576 -39.65 11.33 8.74
N ARG A 577 -38.57 12.07 8.98
CA ARG A 577 -38.05 13.11 8.09
C ARG A 577 -37.19 12.50 6.99
N TRP A 578 -36.32 11.56 7.35
CA TRP A 578 -35.40 10.92 6.42
C TRP A 578 -35.04 9.52 6.94
N VAL A 579 -34.74 8.62 6.00
CA VAL A 579 -34.32 7.25 6.31
C VAL A 579 -32.98 7.04 5.61
N MET A 580 -31.97 6.67 6.40
CA MET A 580 -30.62 6.48 5.90
C MET A 580 -30.54 5.30 4.94
N PRO A 581 -29.95 5.47 3.76
CA PRO A 581 -29.85 4.40 2.78
C PRO A 581 -29.10 3.19 3.32
N MET A 582 -29.61 2.01 3.02
CA MET A 582 -29.11 0.72 3.47
C MET A 582 -29.20 0.49 4.98
N SER A 583 -29.78 1.41 5.77
CA SER A 583 -30.04 1.16 7.18
C SER A 583 -31.08 0.06 7.41
N ASP A 584 -31.21 -0.41 8.64
CA ASP A 584 -32.21 -1.42 9.00
C ASP A 584 -33.65 -0.91 8.77
N ALA A 585 -33.93 0.36 9.09
CA ALA A 585 -35.21 1.00 8.77
C ALA A 585 -35.48 1.07 7.26
N ASP A 586 -34.45 1.36 6.46
CA ASP A 586 -34.57 1.35 5.00
C ASP A 586 -34.92 -0.02 4.46
N ILE A 587 -34.16 -1.04 4.89
CA ILE A 587 -34.35 -2.43 4.45
C ILE A 587 -35.72 -2.95 4.87
N ALA A 588 -36.20 -2.59 6.07
CA ALA A 588 -37.53 -2.94 6.55
C ALA A 588 -38.66 -2.20 5.80
N GLY A 589 -38.35 -1.11 5.08
CA GLY A 589 -39.31 -0.37 4.27
C GLY A 589 -39.97 0.83 4.97
N VAL A 590 -39.36 1.35 6.03
CA VAL A 590 -39.70 2.67 6.61
C VAL A 590 -39.39 3.75 5.59
N LYS A 591 -40.24 4.79 5.49
CA LYS A 591 -40.09 5.86 4.49
C LYS A 591 -40.25 7.23 5.14
N ALA A 592 -39.62 8.23 4.53
CA ALA A 592 -39.91 9.62 4.83
C ALA A 592 -41.41 9.91 4.65
N GLY A 593 -41.99 10.68 5.58
CA GLY A 593 -43.42 10.97 5.65
C GLY A 593 -44.23 9.99 6.52
N ASP A 594 -43.65 8.87 6.95
CA ASP A 594 -44.32 7.97 7.90
C ASP A 594 -44.58 8.69 9.23
N LYS A 595 -45.84 8.65 9.68
CA LYS A 595 -46.20 9.16 11.01
C LYS A 595 -46.01 8.06 12.04
N ILE A 596 -45.10 8.27 12.99
CA ILE A 596 -44.81 7.31 14.07
C ILE A 596 -45.96 7.32 15.07
N LEU A 597 -46.68 6.20 15.15
CA LEU A 597 -47.81 6.01 16.06
C LEU A 597 -47.39 5.38 17.38
N LEU A 598 -46.57 4.32 17.32
CA LEU A 598 -46.10 3.59 18.51
C LEU A 598 -44.61 3.29 18.42
N ILE A 599 -43.94 3.41 19.56
CA ILE A 599 -42.56 2.98 19.81
C ILE A 599 -42.64 1.91 20.90
N ASP A 600 -42.30 0.66 20.58
CA ASP A 600 -42.46 -0.50 21.46
C ASP A 600 -43.87 -0.65 22.05
N GLY A 601 -44.89 -0.38 21.21
CA GLY A 601 -46.29 -0.46 21.61
C GLY A 601 -46.81 0.73 22.41
N GLN A 602 -45.96 1.73 22.71
CA GLN A 602 -46.35 2.93 23.45
C GLN A 602 -46.48 4.16 22.55
N SER A 603 -47.49 4.98 22.79
CA SER A 603 -47.66 6.26 22.07
C SER A 603 -46.58 7.26 22.51
N PRO A 604 -45.82 7.87 21.56
CA PRO A 604 -44.80 8.86 21.88
C PRO A 604 -45.37 10.25 22.19
N ALA A 605 -46.70 10.43 22.20
CA ALA A 605 -47.33 11.75 22.32
C ALA A 605 -46.93 12.53 23.59
N THR A 606 -46.63 11.83 24.69
CA THR A 606 -46.20 12.42 25.97
C THR A 606 -44.70 12.34 26.20
N TRP A 607 -43.93 11.80 25.25
CA TRP A 607 -42.49 11.61 25.42
C TRP A 607 -41.75 12.94 25.25
N THR A 608 -40.82 13.17 26.17
CA THR A 608 -39.84 14.26 26.06
C THR A 608 -38.91 14.01 24.86
N GLU A 609 -38.31 15.07 24.35
CA GLU A 609 -37.32 14.96 23.28
C GLU A 609 -36.14 14.08 23.68
N LYS A 610 -35.65 14.20 24.92
CA LYS A 610 -34.59 13.33 25.46
C LYS A 610 -34.98 11.84 25.41
N GLN A 611 -36.22 11.48 25.75
CA GLN A 611 -36.68 10.09 25.66
C GLN A 611 -36.72 9.58 24.22
N LEU A 612 -37.17 10.41 23.27
CA LEU A 612 -37.19 10.08 21.85
C LEU A 612 -35.76 9.91 21.30
N VAL A 613 -34.87 10.85 21.60
CA VAL A 613 -33.45 10.84 21.22
C VAL A 613 -32.78 9.55 21.73
N ASN A 614 -32.90 9.25 23.02
CA ASN A 614 -32.32 8.05 23.63
C ASN A 614 -32.88 6.73 23.07
N ARG A 615 -34.10 6.75 22.54
CA ARG A 615 -34.76 5.54 22.05
C ARG A 615 -34.60 5.32 20.57
N LEU A 616 -34.61 6.36 19.74
CA LEU A 616 -34.64 6.29 18.29
C LEU A 616 -33.32 6.65 17.60
N SER A 617 -32.47 7.48 18.24
CA SER A 617 -31.33 8.12 17.56
C SER A 617 -29.97 7.88 18.23
N TYR A 618 -29.92 7.65 19.54
CA TYR A 618 -28.69 7.41 20.32
C TYR A 618 -28.91 6.24 21.29
N THR A 619 -29.13 5.06 20.72
CA THR A 619 -29.41 3.83 21.47
C THR A 619 -28.18 2.90 21.45
N LYS A 620 -28.32 1.66 21.93
CA LYS A 620 -27.26 0.64 21.91
C LYS A 620 -27.37 -0.22 20.65
N VAL A 621 -26.22 -0.58 20.06
CA VAL A 621 -26.13 -1.59 18.99
C VAL A 621 -26.85 -2.87 19.42
N GLY A 622 -27.57 -3.49 18.49
CA GLY A 622 -28.34 -4.72 18.71
C GLY A 622 -29.67 -4.52 19.44
N ARG A 623 -30.00 -3.32 19.92
CA ARG A 623 -31.28 -3.10 20.62
C ARG A 623 -32.45 -3.22 19.63
N PRO A 624 -33.43 -4.11 19.85
CA PRO A 624 -34.60 -4.22 18.99
C PRO A 624 -35.53 -3.00 19.15
N LEU A 625 -36.32 -2.70 18.13
CA LEU A 625 -37.39 -1.70 18.13
C LEU A 625 -38.59 -2.21 17.35
N LYS A 626 -39.74 -2.21 17.99
CA LYS A 626 -41.02 -2.43 17.32
C LYS A 626 -41.65 -1.08 17.00
N LEU A 627 -41.56 -0.66 15.73
CA LEU A 627 -42.05 0.62 15.25
C LEU A 627 -43.39 0.45 14.54
N THR A 628 -44.42 1.15 15.01
CA THR A 628 -45.71 1.23 14.28
C THR A 628 -45.85 2.61 13.67
N VAL A 629 -46.14 2.68 12.38
CA VAL A 629 -46.37 3.94 11.67
C VAL A 629 -47.70 3.97 10.93
N GLU A 630 -48.15 5.16 10.58
CA GLU A 630 -49.21 5.40 9.62
C GLU A 630 -48.63 5.94 8.31
N ARG A 631 -48.98 5.31 7.20
CA ARG A 631 -48.63 5.73 5.84
C ARG A 631 -49.89 5.71 4.98
N ALA A 632 -50.29 6.87 4.46
CA ALA A 632 -51.49 7.01 3.62
C ALA A 632 -52.74 6.34 4.24
N GLY A 633 -52.97 6.56 5.54
CA GLY A 633 -54.10 6.01 6.30
C GLY A 633 -54.00 4.52 6.65
N LYS A 634 -52.92 3.83 6.27
CA LYS A 634 -52.67 2.43 6.64
C LYS A 634 -51.68 2.35 7.79
N ARG A 635 -51.98 1.47 8.75
CA ARG A 635 -51.08 1.14 9.86
C ARG A 635 -50.10 0.06 9.42
N LEU A 636 -48.80 0.34 9.54
CA LEU A 636 -47.70 -0.55 9.21
C LEU A 636 -46.85 -0.80 10.46
N GLU A 637 -46.21 -1.97 10.52
CA GLU A 637 -45.37 -2.38 11.64
C GLU A 637 -44.02 -2.89 11.13
N PHE A 638 -42.95 -2.43 11.79
CA PHE A 638 -41.58 -2.78 11.45
C PHE A 638 -40.84 -3.24 12.71
N ASN A 639 -40.09 -4.33 12.58
CA ASN A 639 -39.17 -4.80 13.61
C ASN A 639 -37.76 -4.42 13.17
N LEU A 640 -37.12 -3.56 13.95
CA LEU A 640 -35.85 -2.97 13.62
C LEU A 640 -34.78 -3.34 14.64
N THR A 641 -33.52 -3.38 14.22
CA THR A 641 -32.36 -3.61 15.09
C THR A 641 -31.39 -2.45 14.96
N ALA A 642 -30.95 -1.91 16.09
CA ALA A 642 -30.03 -0.78 16.09
C ALA A 642 -28.63 -1.21 15.62
N SER A 643 -27.98 -0.38 14.81
CA SER A 643 -26.59 -0.57 14.40
C SER A 643 -25.84 0.75 14.42
N ASN A 644 -24.50 0.66 14.34
CA ASN A 644 -23.67 1.81 14.03
C ASN A 644 -23.78 2.09 12.54
N TYR A 645 -24.18 3.31 12.19
CA TYR A 645 -24.14 3.77 10.82
C TYR A 645 -23.09 4.86 10.68
N GLU A 646 -22.17 4.65 9.74
CA GLU A 646 -20.91 5.38 9.65
C GLU A 646 -20.93 6.42 8.52
N LEU A 647 -21.91 7.34 8.55
CA LEU A 647 -21.93 8.53 7.68
C LEU A 647 -21.39 9.76 8.40
#